data_AF-A0A8D8R8X2-F1
#
_entry.id   AF-A0A8D8R8X2-F1
#
_cell.length_a   1.000
_cell.length_b   1.000
_cell.length_c   1.000
_cell.angle_alpha   90.00
_cell.angle_beta   90.00
_cell.angle_gamma   90.00
#
_symmetry.space_group_name_H-M   'P 1'
#
loop_
_entity.id
_entity.type
_entity.pdbx_description
1 polymer ?
#
loop_
_entity_poly.entity_id
_entity_poly.type
_entity_poly.pdbx_seq_one_letter_code
_entity_poly.pdbx_strand_id
1 'polypeptide(L)'
;MRSFDKPLLGLAQKKHIIKINWCPTRHNLLGSLQRDSSAIHLHDVQQSVDEGEATVLERSVHPGPSNQLTSFSWHPKDESRLLTISIAGLLTDYCVVERMTLNWSPSFHIVWTHGRKTLKTISSKDKIYQDIEDISLKMFHRAKLYYGLLPDLGQNGNLAEDDSLKAVWKMLSYCRKLVDDGTIPNIADLKHPGIRTVFGLDRNTYMSKSECVKTQWTDVKSSVKVYSSLERDVALQLCGWKLDSETPLESVLEKLEVEEEYARAAALATFYLHLTRAIQLLNRGAGSNPRLSIVSMALAGYSAQSSGLWRQACLESKQQLTDPYLKAIFAFLTADGDNYDSILYEKCLNIEDRIGFACRFLSDSRLIDFLTKLTAEYMEEGKLNGLLLTGSCKEALPLLQKHLDNTGDVQTVSLIVVRSFPVALIHEDVILQDWVNSYRNLLDSWRLWVHRAKLDILLNASKPPPQQVFVSCNFCKKSISAYLQGMKKGGVGGGGGGGNKFNMSSAAAAKYSTSPNKHKITSCPHCRKPQPRCAVCLVNMGTSASHTCIPEPGAPGDTSDSLNLLYGRHSAARSRAGALVHLNEFGAWYTWCQICRHGGHAAHILAWFNEHTECPVSTCTCQCLALDAANQIGSITSPPISS
;
A
#
# COMPACT_ATOMS: atom_id res chain seq x y z
N MET A 1 -8.86 -35.06 -56.79
CA MET A 1 -8.48 -35.59 -55.46
C MET A 1 -6.97 -35.47 -55.36
N ARG A 2 -6.41 -34.82 -54.32
CA ARG A 2 -4.96 -34.77 -54.13
C ARG A 2 -4.50 -36.15 -53.64
N SER A 3 -3.62 -36.82 -54.39
CA SER A 3 -3.03 -38.10 -53.99
C SER A 3 -1.96 -37.83 -52.93
N PHE A 4 -2.20 -38.27 -51.69
CA PHE A 4 -1.19 -38.23 -50.64
C PHE A 4 -0.71 -39.66 -50.40
N ASP A 5 0.58 -39.91 -50.57
CA ASP A 5 1.18 -41.25 -50.40
C ASP A 5 1.25 -41.68 -48.91
N LYS A 6 1.17 -40.72 -47.98
CA LYS A 6 1.13 -40.94 -46.53
C LYS A 6 0.21 -39.92 -45.86
N PRO A 7 -0.49 -40.30 -44.76
CA PRO A 7 -1.30 -39.34 -44.00
C PRO A 7 -0.40 -38.26 -43.37
N LEU A 8 -0.78 -36.99 -43.53
CA LEU A 8 -0.07 -35.85 -42.95
C LEU A 8 -0.17 -35.82 -41.41
N LEU A 9 -1.21 -36.44 -40.84
CA LEU A 9 -1.48 -36.49 -39.41
C LEU A 9 -2.33 -37.73 -39.10
N GLY A 10 -1.92 -38.51 -38.10
CA GLY A 10 -2.66 -39.66 -37.59
C GLY A 10 -3.12 -39.43 -36.15
N LEU A 11 -4.44 -39.47 -35.90
CA LEU A 11 -5.01 -39.35 -34.56
C LEU A 11 -5.49 -40.72 -34.08
N ALA A 12 -4.74 -41.34 -33.18
CA ALA A 12 -5.13 -42.61 -32.58
C ALA A 12 -6.31 -42.41 -31.61
N GLN A 13 -7.33 -43.25 -31.71
CA GLN A 13 -8.52 -43.18 -30.87
C GLN A 13 -8.71 -44.51 -30.14
N LYS A 14 -9.10 -44.45 -28.85
CA LYS A 14 -9.20 -45.63 -27.97
C LYS A 14 -10.36 -46.56 -28.33
N LYS A 15 -11.41 -46.01 -28.95
CA LYS A 15 -12.62 -46.73 -29.35
C LYS A 15 -12.96 -46.45 -30.81
N HIS A 16 -13.79 -47.32 -31.40
CA HIS A 16 -14.27 -47.17 -32.76
C HIS A 16 -15.01 -45.83 -32.95
N ILE A 17 -14.67 -45.08 -33.99
CA ILE A 17 -15.30 -43.80 -34.30
C ILE A 17 -16.63 -44.05 -35.02
N ILE A 18 -17.74 -43.50 -34.52
CA ILE A 18 -19.08 -43.58 -35.14
C ILE A 18 -19.28 -42.43 -36.12
N LYS A 19 -18.84 -41.22 -35.76
CA LYS A 19 -19.04 -40.02 -36.57
C LYS A 19 -17.86 -39.08 -36.48
N ILE A 20 -17.49 -38.48 -37.60
CA ILE A 20 -16.57 -37.35 -37.67
C ILE A 20 -17.24 -36.20 -38.41
N ASN A 21 -16.98 -34.96 -37.99
CA ASN A 21 -17.48 -33.80 -38.71
C ASN A 21 -16.60 -32.57 -38.46
N TRP A 22 -16.17 -31.92 -39.53
CA TRP A 22 -15.48 -30.62 -39.44
C TRP A 22 -16.45 -29.53 -39.03
N CYS A 23 -16.01 -28.63 -38.17
CA CYS A 23 -16.78 -27.45 -37.83
C CYS A 23 -16.85 -26.51 -39.05
N PRO A 24 -18.04 -26.20 -39.61
CA PRO A 24 -18.16 -25.32 -40.77
C PRO A 24 -17.77 -23.88 -40.42
N THR A 25 -17.93 -23.50 -39.16
CA THR A 25 -17.73 -22.16 -38.63
C THR A 25 -16.38 -21.99 -37.93
N ARG A 26 -15.59 -23.06 -37.69
CA ARG A 26 -14.23 -22.98 -37.12
C ARG A 26 -13.20 -23.74 -37.95
N HIS A 27 -12.15 -23.05 -38.40
CA HIS A 27 -11.06 -23.68 -39.15
C HIS A 27 -10.32 -24.63 -38.23
N ASN A 28 -9.89 -25.76 -38.78
CA ASN A 28 -9.06 -26.74 -38.11
C ASN A 28 -9.69 -27.45 -36.89
N LEU A 29 -10.97 -27.24 -36.62
CA LEU A 29 -11.68 -27.94 -35.57
C LEU A 29 -12.44 -29.15 -36.13
N LEU A 30 -12.04 -30.34 -35.72
CA LEU A 30 -12.69 -31.61 -36.06
C LEU A 30 -13.38 -32.19 -34.83
N GLY A 31 -14.68 -32.47 -34.95
CA GLY A 31 -15.40 -33.27 -33.97
C GLY A 31 -15.35 -34.76 -34.32
N SER A 32 -15.16 -35.61 -33.33
CA SER A 32 -15.29 -37.06 -33.46
C SER A 32 -16.08 -37.66 -32.31
N LEU A 33 -17.01 -38.56 -32.62
CA LEU A 33 -17.81 -39.30 -31.66
C LEU A 33 -17.37 -40.77 -31.68
N GLN A 34 -17.01 -41.30 -30.51
CA GLN A 34 -16.64 -42.70 -30.31
C GLN A 34 -17.85 -43.57 -29.93
N ARG A 35 -17.76 -44.88 -30.19
CA ARG A 35 -18.78 -45.85 -29.80
C ARG A 35 -18.98 -45.92 -28.29
N ASP A 36 -20.24 -45.99 -27.88
CA ASP A 36 -20.68 -46.05 -26.48
C ASP A 36 -20.14 -44.88 -25.63
N SER A 37 -19.94 -43.71 -26.26
CA SER A 37 -19.45 -42.49 -25.60
C SER A 37 -20.60 -41.51 -25.36
N SER A 38 -20.61 -40.90 -24.19
CA SER A 38 -21.42 -39.71 -23.88
C SER A 38 -20.69 -38.40 -24.22
N ALA A 39 -19.47 -38.50 -24.76
CA ALA A 39 -18.59 -37.37 -25.04
C ALA A 39 -18.27 -37.24 -26.53
N ILE A 40 -18.16 -36.00 -26.99
CA ILE A 40 -17.61 -35.66 -28.31
C ILE A 40 -16.17 -35.19 -28.10
N HIS A 41 -15.24 -35.81 -28.82
CA HIS A 41 -13.85 -35.40 -28.85
C HIS A 41 -13.67 -34.31 -29.90
N LEU A 42 -13.09 -33.19 -29.51
CA LEU A 42 -12.77 -32.04 -30.33
C LEU A 42 -11.26 -32.00 -30.53
N HIS A 43 -10.84 -32.01 -31.79
CA HIS A 43 -9.45 -31.97 -32.23
C HIS A 43 -9.20 -30.64 -32.90
N ASP A 44 -8.43 -29.77 -32.26
CA ASP A 44 -8.03 -28.48 -32.82
C ASP A 44 -6.62 -28.62 -33.43
N VAL A 45 -6.55 -28.60 -34.77
CA VAL A 45 -5.31 -28.84 -35.52
C VAL A 45 -4.57 -27.52 -35.73
N GLN A 46 -3.47 -27.32 -34.99
CA GLN A 46 -2.62 -26.16 -35.14
C GLN A 46 -1.52 -26.45 -36.16
N GLN A 47 -1.47 -25.66 -37.23
CA GLN A 47 -0.35 -25.66 -38.16
C GLN A 47 0.71 -24.68 -37.63
N SER A 48 1.94 -25.17 -37.43
CA SER A 48 3.10 -24.29 -37.20
C SER A 48 3.43 -23.53 -38.48
N VAL A 49 3.91 -22.29 -38.33
CA VAL A 49 4.32 -21.44 -39.45
C VAL A 49 5.60 -21.96 -40.12
N ASP A 50 6.41 -22.70 -39.37
CA ASP A 50 7.55 -23.46 -39.88
C ASP A 50 7.09 -24.88 -40.30
N GLU A 51 7.79 -25.50 -41.26
CA GLU A 51 7.53 -26.83 -41.88
C GLU A 51 7.55 -28.04 -40.90
N GLY A 52 7.21 -27.85 -39.62
CA GLY A 52 7.06 -28.87 -38.61
C GLY A 52 5.73 -29.63 -38.67
N GLU A 53 5.69 -30.76 -37.96
CA GLU A 53 4.50 -31.60 -37.80
C GLU A 53 3.35 -30.82 -37.13
N ALA A 54 2.13 -30.96 -37.66
CA ALA A 54 0.95 -30.30 -37.10
C ALA A 54 0.68 -30.79 -35.67
N THR A 55 0.52 -29.86 -34.72
CA THR A 55 0.16 -30.19 -33.34
C THR A 55 -1.35 -30.21 -33.18
N VAL A 56 -1.88 -31.17 -32.41
CA VAL A 56 -3.33 -31.29 -32.18
C VAL A 56 -3.65 -31.16 -30.71
N LEU A 57 -4.52 -30.22 -30.39
CA LEU A 57 -5.10 -30.09 -29.06
C LEU A 57 -6.40 -30.89 -29.01
N GLU A 58 -6.36 -32.03 -28.30
CA GLU A 58 -7.55 -32.86 -28.07
C GLU A 58 -8.25 -32.45 -26.77
N ARG A 59 -9.58 -32.35 -26.82
CA ARG A 59 -10.42 -32.18 -25.63
C ARG A 59 -11.75 -32.89 -25.81
N SER A 60 -12.46 -33.18 -24.72
CA SER A 60 -13.81 -33.75 -24.79
C SER A 60 -14.85 -32.77 -24.25
N VAL A 61 -16.03 -32.79 -24.87
CA VAL A 61 -17.24 -32.11 -24.37
C VAL A 61 -18.32 -33.14 -24.08
N HIS A 62 -19.18 -32.86 -23.09
CA HIS A 62 -20.26 -33.74 -22.65
C HIS A 62 -21.61 -33.04 -22.78
N PRO A 63 -22.27 -33.13 -23.94
CA PRO A 63 -23.55 -32.51 -24.21
C PRO A 63 -24.71 -33.21 -23.48
N GLY A 64 -24.95 -32.83 -22.23
CA GLY A 64 -26.09 -33.30 -21.43
C GLY A 64 -25.76 -34.43 -20.44
N PRO A 65 -26.78 -35.02 -19.78
CA PRO A 65 -26.60 -36.11 -18.82
C PRO A 65 -25.99 -37.34 -19.50
N SER A 66 -25.40 -38.26 -18.70
CA SER A 66 -24.49 -39.37 -19.08
C SER A 66 -25.04 -40.44 -20.04
N ASN A 67 -26.01 -40.10 -20.88
CA ASN A 67 -26.54 -40.94 -21.94
C ASN A 67 -25.56 -41.02 -23.11
N GLN A 68 -25.50 -42.19 -23.73
CA GLN A 68 -24.68 -42.42 -24.92
C GLN A 68 -25.21 -41.60 -26.09
N LEU A 69 -24.30 -40.96 -26.82
CA LEU A 69 -24.63 -40.15 -27.99
C LEU A 69 -24.67 -41.03 -29.25
N THR A 70 -25.64 -40.78 -30.12
CA THR A 70 -25.75 -41.45 -31.43
C THR A 70 -25.23 -40.57 -32.56
N SER A 71 -25.37 -39.25 -32.44
CA SER A 71 -24.90 -38.31 -33.47
C SER A 71 -24.74 -36.89 -32.93
N PHE A 72 -23.99 -36.07 -33.67
CA PHE A 72 -23.91 -34.63 -33.44
C PHE A 72 -23.86 -33.85 -34.76
N SER A 73 -24.27 -32.59 -34.75
CA SER A 73 -24.13 -31.66 -35.87
C SER A 73 -23.71 -30.29 -35.38
N TRP A 74 -22.77 -29.67 -36.09
CA TRP A 74 -22.38 -28.28 -35.85
C TRP A 74 -23.49 -27.33 -36.31
N HIS A 75 -23.62 -26.20 -35.62
CA HIS A 75 -24.48 -25.12 -36.11
C HIS A 75 -23.83 -24.46 -37.34
N PRO A 76 -24.58 -24.15 -38.41
CA PRO A 76 -24.01 -23.67 -39.67
C PRO A 76 -23.51 -22.22 -39.60
N LYS A 77 -23.95 -21.43 -38.61
CA LYS A 77 -23.63 -20.00 -38.47
C LYS A 77 -23.01 -19.60 -37.12
N ASP A 78 -23.14 -20.45 -36.10
CA ASP A 78 -22.69 -20.13 -34.74
C ASP A 78 -21.40 -20.91 -34.51
N GLU A 79 -20.33 -20.22 -34.15
CA GLU A 79 -18.98 -20.79 -33.98
C GLU A 79 -18.88 -21.71 -32.75
N SER A 80 -19.80 -21.55 -31.80
CA SER A 80 -19.72 -22.16 -30.48
C SER A 80 -20.86 -23.13 -30.19
N ARG A 81 -21.66 -23.54 -31.18
CA ARG A 81 -22.87 -24.32 -30.93
C ARG A 81 -22.92 -25.62 -31.71
N LEU A 82 -23.35 -26.68 -31.04
CA LEU A 82 -23.62 -27.98 -31.64
C LEU A 82 -24.92 -28.56 -31.11
N LEU A 83 -25.56 -29.39 -31.94
CA LEU A 83 -26.74 -30.17 -31.58
C LEU A 83 -26.33 -31.63 -31.46
N THR A 84 -26.72 -32.29 -30.37
CA THR A 84 -26.49 -33.72 -30.16
C THR A 84 -27.79 -34.48 -30.04
N ILE A 85 -27.77 -35.75 -30.45
CA ILE A 85 -28.85 -36.70 -30.19
C ILE A 85 -28.31 -37.88 -29.39
N SER A 86 -29.03 -38.24 -28.32
CA SER A 86 -28.72 -39.41 -27.50
C SER A 86 -29.40 -40.67 -28.04
N ILE A 87 -28.98 -41.84 -27.57
CA ILE A 87 -29.63 -43.13 -27.88
C ILE A 87 -31.08 -43.20 -27.40
N ALA A 88 -31.43 -42.41 -26.37
CA ALA A 88 -32.80 -42.25 -25.88
C ALA A 88 -33.66 -41.31 -26.74
N GLY A 89 -33.12 -40.77 -27.85
CA GLY A 89 -33.83 -39.84 -28.73
C GLY A 89 -33.87 -38.39 -28.23
N LEU A 90 -33.22 -38.08 -27.09
CA LEU A 90 -33.15 -36.70 -26.58
C LEU A 90 -32.21 -35.86 -27.46
N LEU A 91 -32.72 -34.72 -27.95
CA LEU A 91 -31.94 -33.68 -28.61
C LEU A 91 -31.46 -32.66 -27.58
N THR A 92 -30.16 -32.40 -27.55
CA THR A 92 -29.54 -31.41 -26.67
C THR A 92 -28.85 -30.35 -27.51
N ASP A 93 -29.22 -29.10 -27.29
CA ASP A 93 -28.50 -27.95 -27.79
C ASP A 93 -27.37 -27.57 -26.83
N TYR A 94 -26.15 -27.50 -27.34
CA TYR A 94 -24.95 -27.37 -26.51
C TYR A 94 -24.03 -26.26 -27.01
N CYS A 95 -23.66 -25.38 -26.08
CA CYS A 95 -22.65 -24.35 -26.29
C CYS A 95 -21.26 -24.90 -25.94
N VAL A 96 -20.43 -25.07 -26.96
CA VAL A 96 -19.01 -25.40 -26.87
C VAL A 96 -18.25 -24.19 -26.31
N VAL A 97 -17.97 -24.24 -25.01
CA VAL A 97 -17.12 -23.24 -24.34
C VAL A 97 -15.68 -23.37 -24.83
N GLU A 98 -15.08 -22.26 -25.25
CA GLU A 98 -13.69 -22.22 -25.68
C GLU A 98 -12.75 -21.99 -24.50
N ARG A 99 -11.49 -22.43 -24.63
CA ARG A 99 -10.43 -21.94 -23.74
C ARG A 99 -10.05 -20.55 -24.22
N MET A 100 -10.54 -19.55 -23.50
CA MET A 100 -10.31 -18.15 -23.82
C MET A 100 -8.98 -17.73 -23.22
N THR A 101 -8.11 -17.12 -24.02
CA THR A 101 -6.94 -16.43 -23.47
C THR A 101 -7.39 -15.06 -22.98
N LEU A 102 -7.26 -14.86 -21.67
CA LEU A 102 -7.53 -13.57 -21.04
C LEU A 102 -6.23 -12.78 -21.00
N ASN A 103 -6.28 -11.52 -21.46
CA ASN A 103 -5.21 -10.57 -21.30
C ASN A 103 -5.69 -9.44 -20.39
N TRP A 104 -4.88 -9.08 -19.41
CA TRP A 104 -5.16 -7.98 -18.50
C TRP A 104 -4.19 -6.83 -18.78
N SER A 105 -4.73 -5.66 -19.09
CA SER A 105 -3.91 -4.46 -19.32
C SER A 105 -3.65 -3.71 -18.00
N PRO A 106 -2.52 -3.01 -17.86
CA PRO A 106 -2.28 -2.08 -16.74
C PRO A 106 -3.30 -0.94 -16.62
N SER A 107 -4.10 -0.70 -17.68
CA SER A 107 -5.18 0.29 -17.70
C SER A 107 -6.55 -0.30 -17.32
N PHE A 108 -6.58 -1.44 -16.62
CA PHE A 108 -7.80 -2.08 -16.09
C PHE A 108 -8.79 -2.54 -17.17
N HIS A 109 -8.26 -3.12 -18.24
CA HIS A 109 -9.04 -3.77 -19.29
C HIS A 109 -8.74 -5.26 -19.32
N ILE A 110 -9.79 -6.08 -19.25
CA ILE A 110 -9.75 -7.49 -19.59
C ILE A 110 -10.09 -7.58 -21.07
N VAL A 111 -9.24 -8.23 -21.85
CA VAL A 111 -9.45 -8.45 -23.29
C VAL A 111 -9.32 -9.92 -23.59
N TRP A 112 -10.25 -10.45 -24.38
CA TRP A 112 -10.21 -11.83 -24.84
C TRP A 112 -10.73 -11.97 -26.26
N THR A 113 -10.35 -13.06 -26.90
CA THR A 113 -10.84 -13.45 -28.21
C THR A 113 -12.24 -14.04 -28.10
N HIS A 114 -13.19 -13.49 -28.84
CA HIS A 114 -14.51 -14.06 -29.01
C HIS A 114 -14.67 -14.46 -30.48
N GLY A 115 -14.60 -15.77 -30.72
CA GLY A 115 -14.58 -16.29 -32.09
C GLY A 115 -13.37 -15.80 -32.88
N ARG A 116 -13.52 -15.79 -34.21
CA ARG A 116 -12.38 -15.56 -35.14
C ARG A 116 -11.89 -14.12 -35.27
N LYS A 117 -12.77 -13.13 -35.10
CA LYS A 117 -12.49 -11.73 -35.53
C LYS A 117 -12.81 -10.67 -34.49
N THR A 118 -13.39 -11.04 -33.36
CA THR A 118 -13.82 -10.06 -32.37
C THR A 118 -13.00 -10.21 -31.10
N LEU A 119 -12.41 -9.10 -30.66
CA LEU A 119 -11.94 -8.98 -29.30
C LEU A 119 -13.08 -8.38 -28.49
N LYS A 120 -13.42 -9.07 -27.41
CA LYS A 120 -14.30 -8.48 -26.40
C LYS A 120 -13.43 -7.87 -25.31
N THR A 121 -13.91 -6.78 -24.75
CA THR A 121 -13.26 -6.11 -23.64
C THR A 121 -14.26 -5.78 -22.56
N ILE A 122 -13.83 -5.92 -21.31
CA ILE A 122 -14.47 -5.34 -20.14
C ILE A 122 -13.43 -4.41 -19.53
N SER A 123 -13.86 -3.20 -19.20
CA SER A 123 -13.07 -2.17 -18.56
C SER A 123 -13.58 -1.89 -17.15
N SER A 124 -12.78 -1.21 -16.34
CA SER A 124 -13.21 -0.69 -15.03
C SER A 124 -14.44 0.24 -15.07
N LYS A 125 -14.85 0.71 -16.26
CA LYS A 125 -16.06 1.53 -16.46
C LYS A 125 -17.34 0.67 -16.55
N ASP A 126 -17.20 -0.61 -16.84
CA ASP A 126 -18.32 -1.53 -16.99
C ASP A 126 -18.76 -2.03 -15.61
N LYS A 127 -20.08 -2.07 -15.38
CA LYS A 127 -20.64 -2.53 -14.08
C LYS A 127 -20.17 -3.93 -13.69
N ILE A 128 -20.03 -4.82 -14.67
CA ILE A 128 -19.53 -6.19 -14.48
C ILE A 128 -18.11 -6.23 -13.90
N TYR A 129 -17.28 -5.20 -14.13
CA TYR A 129 -15.93 -5.17 -13.58
C TYR A 129 -15.92 -4.95 -12.06
N GLN A 130 -16.95 -4.30 -11.51
CA GLN A 130 -17.06 -4.04 -10.08
C GLN A 130 -17.15 -5.34 -9.28
N ASP A 131 -17.75 -6.38 -9.86
CA ASP A 131 -17.90 -7.70 -9.24
C ASP A 131 -16.58 -8.49 -9.16
N ILE A 132 -15.50 -8.02 -9.83
CA ILE A 132 -14.20 -8.71 -9.89
C ILE A 132 -13.32 -8.38 -8.66
N GLU A 133 -13.64 -7.31 -7.92
CA GLU A 133 -12.89 -6.85 -6.74
C GLU A 133 -11.35 -6.71 -6.96
N ASP A 134 -10.96 -6.17 -8.12
CA ASP A 134 -9.56 -6.04 -8.53
C ASP A 134 -8.73 -5.15 -7.58
N ILE A 135 -7.78 -5.76 -6.86
CA ILE A 135 -6.86 -5.06 -5.95
C ILE A 135 -5.99 -4.03 -6.66
N SER A 136 -5.65 -4.23 -7.94
CA SER A 136 -4.83 -3.28 -8.70
C SER A 136 -5.54 -1.95 -8.92
N LEU A 137 -6.87 -1.98 -9.08
CA LEU A 137 -7.70 -0.79 -9.19
C LEU A 137 -7.76 -0.03 -7.85
N LYS A 138 -7.94 -0.75 -6.73
CA LYS A 138 -7.87 -0.17 -5.38
C LYS A 138 -6.51 0.49 -5.14
N MET A 139 -5.41 -0.20 -5.46
CA MET A 139 -4.06 0.33 -5.33
C MET A 139 -3.86 1.61 -6.16
N PHE A 140 -4.39 1.64 -7.38
CA PHE A 140 -4.31 2.82 -8.25
C PHE A 140 -5.08 4.02 -7.69
N HIS A 141 -6.29 3.83 -7.18
CA HIS A 141 -7.07 4.90 -6.54
C HIS A 141 -6.37 5.43 -5.30
N ARG A 142 -5.90 4.55 -4.41
CA ARG A 142 -5.09 4.92 -3.25
C ARG A 142 -3.82 5.68 -3.64
N ALA A 143 -3.13 5.26 -4.70
CA ALA A 143 -1.92 5.94 -5.19
C ALA A 143 -2.21 7.38 -5.62
N LYS A 144 -3.32 7.62 -6.34
CA LYS A 144 -3.76 8.97 -6.74
C LYS A 144 -4.05 9.88 -5.55
N LEU A 145 -4.48 9.31 -4.43
CA LEU A 145 -4.72 10.03 -3.18
C LEU A 145 -3.46 10.20 -2.32
N TYR A 146 -2.28 9.83 -2.84
CA TYR A 146 -1.00 9.86 -2.11
C TYR A 146 -0.97 8.94 -0.88
N TYR A 147 -1.70 7.82 -0.90
CA TYR A 147 -1.65 6.80 0.15
C TYR A 147 -0.21 6.37 0.47
N GLY A 148 0.13 6.33 1.76
CA GLY A 148 1.45 6.06 2.33
C GLY A 148 2.51 7.16 2.12
N LEU A 149 2.21 8.18 1.30
CA LEU A 149 3.11 9.29 0.99
C LEU A 149 2.78 10.58 1.76
N LEU A 150 1.69 10.59 2.54
CA LEU A 150 1.39 11.75 3.39
C LEU A 150 2.43 11.89 4.51
N PRO A 151 2.82 13.13 4.89
CA PRO A 151 3.83 13.37 5.91
C PRO A 151 3.49 12.75 7.27
N ASP A 152 2.24 12.93 7.70
CA ASP A 152 1.68 12.31 8.90
C ASP A 152 1.30 10.85 8.61
N LEU A 153 1.89 9.91 9.35
CA LEU A 153 1.65 8.49 9.15
C LEU A 153 0.18 8.14 9.44
N GLY A 154 -0.43 8.73 10.48
CA GLY A 154 -1.79 8.41 10.89
C GLY A 154 -2.84 8.76 9.84
N GLN A 155 -2.63 9.84 9.09
CA GLN A 155 -3.53 10.27 8.02
C GLN A 155 -3.58 9.28 6.85
N ASN A 156 -2.51 8.51 6.61
CA ASN A 156 -2.50 7.48 5.57
C ASN A 156 -3.54 6.38 5.85
N GLY A 157 -3.88 6.14 7.13
CA GLY A 157 -4.93 5.19 7.50
C GLY A 157 -6.31 5.56 6.99
N ASN A 158 -6.62 6.87 6.86
CA ASN A 158 -7.91 7.32 6.32
C ASN A 158 -8.06 7.03 4.82
N LEU A 159 -6.95 6.83 4.12
CA LEU A 159 -6.90 6.50 2.69
C LEU A 159 -6.81 4.99 2.44
N ALA A 160 -6.78 4.17 3.48
CA ALA A 160 -6.60 2.73 3.36
C ALA A 160 -7.89 1.98 2.98
N GLU A 161 -9.07 2.61 3.10
CA GLU A 161 -10.39 2.00 2.79
C GLU A 161 -10.73 0.71 3.59
N ASP A 162 -9.88 0.34 4.55
CA ASP A 162 -10.03 -0.81 5.44
C ASP A 162 -9.66 -0.40 6.86
N ASP A 163 -10.52 -0.72 7.82
CA ASP A 163 -10.35 -0.40 9.23
C ASP A 163 -9.12 -1.10 9.83
N SER A 164 -8.80 -2.30 9.35
CA SER A 164 -7.62 -3.03 9.82
C SER A 164 -6.33 -2.30 9.42
N LEU A 165 -6.22 -1.89 8.15
CA LEU A 165 -5.08 -1.08 7.67
C LEU A 165 -5.03 0.30 8.33
N LYS A 166 -6.18 0.92 8.57
CA LYS A 166 -6.26 2.19 9.30
C LYS A 166 -5.68 2.07 10.70
N ALA A 167 -5.96 0.97 11.41
CA ALA A 167 -5.37 0.68 12.72
C ALA A 167 -3.84 0.54 12.63
N VAL A 168 -3.32 -0.17 11.62
CA VAL A 168 -1.86 -0.31 11.39
C VAL A 168 -1.17 1.05 11.21
N TRP A 169 -1.73 1.94 10.38
CA TRP A 169 -1.14 3.26 10.16
C TRP A 169 -1.17 4.15 11.40
N LYS A 170 -2.28 4.10 12.16
CA LYS A 170 -2.38 4.79 13.46
C LYS A 170 -1.36 4.24 14.45
N MET A 171 -1.21 2.92 14.52
CA MET A 171 -0.24 2.25 15.36
C MET A 171 1.19 2.66 15.01
N LEU A 172 1.59 2.58 13.73
CA LEU A 172 2.92 3.03 13.29
C LEU A 172 3.17 4.50 13.62
N SER A 173 2.16 5.36 13.43
CA SER A 173 2.26 6.77 13.81
C SER A 173 2.45 6.97 15.31
N TYR A 174 1.75 6.18 16.13
CA TYR A 174 1.83 6.26 17.58
C TYR A 174 3.18 5.76 18.09
N CYS A 175 3.63 4.58 17.65
CA CYS A 175 4.95 4.04 17.96
C CYS A 175 6.07 5.02 17.62
N ARG A 176 6.00 5.65 16.44
CA ARG A 176 7.00 6.63 16.03
C ARG A 176 7.05 7.85 16.94
N LYS A 177 5.89 8.38 17.35
CA LYS A 177 5.83 9.52 18.28
C LYS A 177 6.48 9.16 19.61
N LEU A 178 6.16 7.99 20.17
CA LEU A 178 6.73 7.53 21.44
C LEU A 178 8.26 7.40 21.41
N VAL A 179 8.83 6.98 20.27
CA VAL A 179 10.29 6.88 20.10
C VAL A 179 10.92 8.25 19.82
N ASP A 180 10.32 9.06 18.95
CA ASP A 180 10.84 10.40 18.59
C ASP A 180 10.78 11.36 19.81
N ASP A 181 9.78 11.23 20.69
CA ASP A 181 9.61 12.00 21.93
C ASP A 181 10.47 11.45 23.10
N GLY A 182 11.11 10.28 22.91
CA GLY A 182 11.96 9.64 23.92
C GLY A 182 11.20 8.99 25.08
N THR A 183 9.87 8.84 24.96
CA THR A 183 9.01 8.18 25.95
C THR A 183 9.36 6.69 26.09
N ILE A 184 9.65 6.05 24.97
CA ILE A 184 10.18 4.68 24.92
C ILE A 184 11.66 4.75 24.51
N PRO A 185 12.56 3.98 25.15
CA PRO A 185 13.96 3.95 24.74
C PRO A 185 14.07 3.50 23.27
N ASN A 186 15.03 4.07 22.54
CA ASN A 186 15.34 3.61 21.20
C ASN A 186 15.97 2.20 21.27
N ILE A 187 15.12 1.18 21.17
CA ILE A 187 15.52 -0.21 21.22
C ILE A 187 15.99 -0.60 19.82
N ALA A 188 17.21 -1.14 19.74
CA ALA A 188 17.75 -1.70 18.50
C ALA A 188 17.93 -0.70 17.33
N ASP A 189 17.98 0.61 17.61
CA ASP A 189 17.96 1.67 16.58
C ASP A 189 16.71 1.63 15.68
N LEU A 190 15.61 1.06 16.20
CA LEU A 190 14.34 0.94 15.50
C LEU A 190 13.39 2.07 15.90
N LYS A 191 12.81 2.73 14.89
CA LYS A 191 11.74 3.73 15.10
C LYS A 191 10.39 3.12 15.42
N HIS A 192 10.22 1.83 15.16
CA HIS A 192 8.99 1.08 15.37
C HIS A 192 9.37 -0.29 15.98
N PRO A 193 9.77 -0.31 17.26
CA PRO A 193 10.12 -1.56 17.94
C PRO A 193 8.90 -2.45 18.11
N GLY A 194 9.07 -3.76 17.93
CA GLY A 194 8.03 -4.74 18.22
C GLY A 194 8.05 -5.15 19.69
N ILE A 195 6.92 -5.62 20.21
CA ILE A 195 6.83 -6.13 21.59
C ILE A 195 7.80 -7.29 21.81
N ARG A 196 8.02 -8.17 20.82
CA ARG A 196 9.03 -9.22 20.91
C ARG A 196 10.44 -8.68 21.10
N THR A 197 10.76 -7.60 20.39
CA THR A 197 12.06 -6.92 20.47
C THR A 197 12.23 -6.25 21.83
N VAL A 198 11.17 -5.66 22.40
CA VAL A 198 11.16 -5.09 23.76
C VAL A 198 11.48 -6.16 24.80
N PHE A 199 10.88 -7.35 24.65
CA PHE A 199 11.13 -8.50 25.54
C PHE A 199 12.42 -9.26 25.20
N GLY A 200 13.22 -8.81 24.22
CA GLY A 200 14.48 -9.45 23.85
C GLY A 200 14.34 -10.85 23.22
N LEU A 201 13.13 -11.25 22.83
CA LEU A 201 12.82 -12.59 22.31
C LEU A 201 13.52 -12.88 20.97
N ASP A 202 13.81 -11.84 20.20
CA ASP A 202 14.48 -11.96 18.90
C ASP A 202 16.02 -11.98 19.03
N ARG A 203 16.55 -11.58 20.19
CA ARG A 203 18.00 -11.42 20.45
C ARG A 203 18.58 -12.40 21.47
N ASN A 204 17.74 -13.27 22.04
CA ASN A 204 18.11 -14.16 23.16
C ASN A 204 18.78 -13.40 24.32
N THR A 205 18.41 -12.14 24.53
CA THR A 205 18.92 -11.36 25.65
C THR A 205 18.17 -11.77 26.92
N TYR A 206 18.89 -11.90 28.05
CA TYR A 206 18.26 -12.22 29.33
C TYR A 206 17.25 -11.13 29.72
N MET A 207 15.99 -11.53 29.87
CA MET A 207 14.94 -10.70 30.43
C MET A 207 15.15 -10.46 31.93
N SER A 208 14.88 -9.23 32.37
CA SER A 208 14.79 -8.94 33.81
C SER A 208 13.53 -9.61 34.37
N LYS A 209 13.64 -10.24 35.55
CA LYS A 209 12.50 -10.92 36.18
C LYS A 209 11.45 -9.89 36.62
N SER A 210 10.18 -10.10 36.29
CA SER A 210 9.11 -9.17 36.68
C SER A 210 8.85 -9.21 38.17
N GLU A 211 8.55 -8.05 38.76
CA GLU A 211 8.04 -7.95 40.12
C GLU A 211 6.57 -8.37 40.15
N CYS A 212 6.18 -9.20 41.11
CA CYS A 212 4.80 -9.63 41.32
C CYS A 212 4.21 -8.89 42.53
N VAL A 213 3.28 -7.98 42.27
CA VAL A 213 2.64 -7.14 43.27
C VAL A 213 1.19 -7.59 43.44
N LYS A 214 0.73 -7.71 44.69
CA LYS A 214 -0.70 -7.91 44.99
C LYS A 214 -1.37 -6.56 45.08
N THR A 215 -2.08 -6.16 44.02
CA THR A 215 -2.84 -4.91 44.00
C THR A 215 -4.17 -5.11 44.72
N GLN A 216 -4.51 -4.17 45.61
CA GLN A 216 -5.78 -4.20 46.33
C GLN A 216 -6.92 -3.78 45.39
N TRP A 217 -7.98 -4.59 45.36
CA TRP A 217 -9.21 -4.29 44.67
C TRP A 217 -10.23 -3.73 45.68
N THR A 218 -10.30 -2.40 45.74
CA THR A 218 -11.10 -1.67 46.74
C THR A 218 -12.59 -1.99 46.63
N ASP A 219 -13.13 -2.01 45.41
CA ASP A 219 -14.56 -2.27 45.15
C ASP A 219 -15.02 -3.65 45.67
N VAL A 220 -14.15 -4.65 45.61
CA VAL A 220 -14.50 -6.07 45.90
C VAL A 220 -13.85 -6.56 47.21
N LYS A 221 -13.07 -5.71 47.89
CA LYS A 221 -12.31 -6.03 49.11
C LYS A 221 -11.43 -7.28 48.95
N SER A 222 -10.79 -7.43 47.79
CA SER A 222 -9.89 -8.54 47.47
C SER A 222 -8.54 -8.03 46.99
N SER A 223 -7.64 -8.94 46.60
CA SER A 223 -6.37 -8.57 45.98
C SER A 223 -6.12 -9.44 44.76
N VAL A 224 -5.56 -8.84 43.70
CA VAL A 224 -5.23 -9.51 42.45
C VAL A 224 -3.73 -9.40 42.20
N LYS A 225 -3.11 -10.45 41.68
CA LYS A 225 -1.68 -10.42 41.30
C LYS A 225 -1.52 -9.64 40.01
N VAL A 226 -0.58 -8.72 40.01
CA VAL A 226 -0.17 -7.92 38.85
C VAL A 226 1.34 -8.01 38.72
N TYR A 227 1.82 -8.11 37.49
CA TYR A 227 3.24 -8.16 37.18
C TYR A 227 3.70 -6.83 36.61
N SER A 228 4.88 -6.35 37.03
CA SER A 228 5.48 -5.13 36.51
C SER A 228 6.96 -5.30 36.19
N SER A 229 7.42 -4.67 35.12
CA SER A 229 8.82 -4.56 34.71
C SER A 229 8.95 -3.40 33.72
N LEU A 230 10.18 -2.96 33.43
CA LEU A 230 10.42 -1.92 32.42
C LEU A 230 9.93 -2.37 31.03
N GLU A 231 10.15 -3.63 30.67
CA GLU A 231 9.73 -4.22 29.39
C GLU A 231 8.20 -4.28 29.29
N ARG A 232 7.51 -4.64 30.39
CA ARG A 232 6.04 -4.62 30.45
C ARG A 232 5.51 -3.21 30.33
N ASP A 233 6.15 -2.24 30.97
CA ASP A 233 5.75 -0.83 30.90
C ASP A 233 5.86 -0.28 29.47
N VAL A 234 6.96 -0.58 28.78
CA VAL A 234 7.13 -0.22 27.37
C VAL A 234 6.07 -0.89 26.49
N ALA A 235 5.78 -2.18 26.70
CA ALA A 235 4.77 -2.87 25.92
C ALA A 235 3.34 -2.37 26.21
N LEU A 236 3.03 -2.06 27.47
CA LEU A 236 1.78 -1.39 27.83
C LEU A 236 1.70 -0.04 27.14
N GLN A 237 2.80 0.71 27.04
CA GLN A 237 2.81 2.00 26.35
C GLN A 237 2.61 1.85 24.85
N LEU A 238 3.24 0.87 24.19
CA LEU A 238 3.00 0.55 22.77
C LEU A 238 1.53 0.15 22.51
N CYS A 239 0.89 -0.52 23.47
CA CYS A 239 -0.52 -0.90 23.37
C CYS A 239 -1.50 0.23 23.76
N GLY A 240 -1.01 1.40 24.21
CA GLY A 240 -1.87 2.47 24.75
C GLY A 240 -2.54 2.14 26.09
N TRP A 241 -1.95 1.21 26.85
CA TRP A 241 -2.41 0.73 28.17
C TRP A 241 -1.62 1.30 29.35
N LYS A 242 -0.47 1.94 29.12
CA LYS A 242 0.28 2.56 30.23
C LYS A 242 -0.51 3.78 30.72
N LEU A 243 -0.82 3.81 32.01
CA LEU A 243 -1.41 4.96 32.68
C LEU A 243 -0.30 5.79 33.31
N ASP A 244 -0.31 7.08 33.05
CA ASP A 244 0.59 8.07 33.65
C ASP A 244 -0.18 9.33 34.07
N SER A 245 0.53 10.35 34.57
CA SER A 245 -0.08 11.61 35.02
C SER A 245 -0.74 12.40 33.87
N GLU A 246 -0.27 12.21 32.63
CA GLU A 246 -0.79 12.90 31.45
C GLU A 246 -2.00 12.16 30.84
N THR A 247 -2.05 10.84 30.99
CA THR A 247 -3.10 9.96 30.50
C THR A 247 -3.71 9.15 31.64
N PRO A 248 -4.45 9.80 32.56
CA PRO A 248 -5.15 9.08 33.61
C PRO A 248 -6.21 8.17 33.02
N LEU A 249 -6.53 7.07 33.72
CA LEU A 249 -7.54 6.09 33.29
C LEU A 249 -8.84 6.77 32.85
N GLU A 250 -9.28 7.78 33.60
CA GLU A 250 -10.51 8.50 33.33
C GLU A 250 -10.49 9.17 31.94
N SER A 251 -9.36 9.76 31.54
CA SER A 251 -9.23 10.36 30.20
C SER A 251 -9.33 9.34 29.07
N VAL A 252 -8.90 8.09 29.31
CA VAL A 252 -9.01 6.99 28.35
C VAL A 252 -10.46 6.51 28.26
N LEU A 253 -11.13 6.37 29.41
CA LEU A 253 -12.53 5.96 29.49
C LEU A 253 -13.47 7.01 28.88
N GLU A 254 -13.21 8.30 29.11
CA GLU A 254 -13.96 9.41 28.51
C GLU A 254 -13.84 9.43 26.98
N LYS A 255 -12.64 9.19 26.44
CA LYS A 255 -12.44 9.09 24.98
C LYS A 255 -13.27 7.95 24.39
N LEU A 256 -13.29 6.79 25.03
CA LEU A 256 -14.07 5.64 24.57
C LEU A 256 -15.58 5.85 24.74
N GLU A 257 -15.99 6.60 25.77
CA GLU A 257 -17.38 7.01 25.95
C GLU A 257 -17.84 7.95 24.83
N VAL A 258 -16.98 8.88 24.38
CA VAL A 258 -17.26 9.76 23.23
C VAL A 258 -17.31 8.98 21.92
N GLU A 259 -16.50 7.92 21.78
CA GLU A 259 -16.51 7.01 20.63
C GLU A 259 -17.66 5.99 20.68
N GLU A 260 -18.54 6.05 21.71
CA GLU A 260 -19.65 5.11 21.97
C GLU A 260 -19.22 3.64 22.18
N GLU A 261 -17.95 3.40 22.48
CA GLU A 261 -17.33 2.09 22.72
C GLU A 261 -17.49 1.64 24.20
N TYR A 262 -18.73 1.66 24.69
CA TYR A 262 -19.06 1.41 26.10
C TYR A 262 -18.61 0.03 26.61
N ALA A 263 -18.70 -1.01 25.77
CA ALA A 263 -18.32 -2.37 26.14
C ALA A 263 -16.81 -2.49 26.36
N ARG A 264 -16.00 -1.91 25.46
CA ARG A 264 -14.54 -1.84 25.60
C ARG A 264 -14.14 -1.00 26.79
N ALA A 265 -14.76 0.16 27.00
CA ALA A 265 -14.50 1.03 28.14
C ALA A 265 -14.77 0.31 29.48
N ALA A 266 -15.90 -0.38 29.59
CA ALA A 266 -16.26 -1.15 30.79
C ALA A 266 -15.29 -2.33 31.04
N ALA A 267 -14.84 -3.00 29.97
CA ALA A 267 -13.85 -4.06 30.08
C ALA A 267 -12.52 -3.54 30.61
N LEU A 268 -12.02 -2.43 30.05
CA LEU A 268 -10.81 -1.77 30.55
C LEU A 268 -10.99 -1.35 32.01
N ALA A 269 -12.06 -0.64 32.37
CA ALA A 269 -12.31 -0.24 33.76
C ALA A 269 -12.29 -1.46 34.72
N THR A 270 -12.86 -2.59 34.30
CA THR A 270 -12.82 -3.85 35.05
C THR A 270 -11.39 -4.39 35.19
N PHE A 271 -10.60 -4.40 34.12
CA PHE A 271 -9.20 -4.85 34.14
C PHE A 271 -8.28 -3.93 34.95
N TYR A 272 -8.62 -2.65 35.08
CA TYR A 272 -7.97 -1.72 36.02
C TYR A 272 -8.51 -1.78 37.45
N LEU A 273 -9.38 -2.75 37.77
CA LEU A 273 -9.96 -2.99 39.10
C LEU A 273 -10.91 -1.88 39.59
N HIS A 274 -11.55 -1.16 38.66
CA HIS A 274 -12.60 -0.16 38.92
C HIS A 274 -13.97 -0.67 38.47
N LEU A 275 -14.51 -1.63 39.23
CA LEU A 275 -15.78 -2.29 38.93
C LEU A 275 -16.96 -1.31 39.01
N THR A 276 -16.92 -0.40 39.99
CA THR A 276 -17.97 0.63 40.15
C THR A 276 -18.04 1.54 38.92
N ARG A 277 -16.90 1.92 38.35
CA ARG A 277 -16.84 2.74 37.12
C ARG A 277 -17.32 1.96 35.90
N ALA A 278 -16.97 0.66 35.80
CA ALA A 278 -17.47 -0.21 34.73
C ALA A 278 -19.00 -0.30 34.72
N ILE A 279 -19.64 -0.44 35.88
CA ILE A 279 -21.11 -0.46 36.03
C ILE A 279 -21.72 0.86 35.53
N GLN A 280 -21.11 2.01 35.89
CA GLN A 280 -21.58 3.32 35.43
C GLN A 280 -21.52 3.45 33.90
N LEU A 281 -20.42 3.03 33.27
CA LEU A 281 -20.24 3.08 31.82
C LEU A 281 -21.26 2.19 31.10
N LEU A 282 -21.49 0.97 31.60
CA LEU A 282 -22.49 0.06 31.02
C LEU A 282 -23.91 0.61 31.15
N ASN A 283 -24.26 1.23 32.28
CA ASN A 283 -25.57 1.84 32.49
C ASN A 283 -25.80 3.05 31.58
N ARG A 284 -24.76 3.84 31.28
CA ARG A 284 -24.85 4.95 30.33
C ARG A 284 -25.05 4.45 28.90
N GLY A 285 -24.33 3.42 28.49
CA GLY A 285 -24.49 2.77 27.17
C GLY A 285 -25.77 1.94 27.02
N ALA A 286 -26.47 1.62 28.12
CA ALA A 286 -27.66 0.77 28.11
C ALA A 286 -28.82 1.33 27.28
N GLY A 287 -28.86 2.66 27.06
CA GLY A 287 -29.82 3.29 26.15
C GLY A 287 -29.67 2.81 24.71
N SER A 288 -28.43 2.55 24.26
CA SER A 288 -28.14 2.08 22.90
C SER A 288 -28.21 0.56 22.79
N ASN A 289 -27.78 -0.16 23.82
CA ASN A 289 -27.80 -1.63 23.82
C ASN A 289 -28.28 -2.19 25.18
N PRO A 290 -29.49 -2.77 25.26
CA PRO A 290 -30.05 -3.25 26.52
C PRO A 290 -29.25 -4.41 27.13
N ARG A 291 -28.43 -5.11 26.35
CA ARG A 291 -27.54 -6.17 26.86
C ARG A 291 -26.47 -5.63 27.81
N LEU A 292 -26.09 -4.35 27.68
CA LEU A 292 -25.16 -3.71 28.61
C LEU A 292 -25.75 -3.59 30.01
N SER A 293 -27.07 -3.36 30.13
CA SER A 293 -27.77 -3.34 31.42
C SER A 293 -27.78 -4.70 32.10
N ILE A 294 -27.93 -5.79 31.34
CA ILE A 294 -27.85 -7.16 31.88
C ILE A 294 -26.48 -7.42 32.50
N VAL A 295 -25.41 -7.07 31.79
CA VAL A 295 -24.04 -7.22 32.31
C VAL A 295 -23.82 -6.31 33.51
N SER A 296 -24.27 -5.05 33.47
CA SER A 296 -24.21 -4.11 34.60
C SER A 296 -24.85 -4.66 35.87
N MET A 297 -26.04 -5.25 35.77
CA MET A 297 -26.72 -5.89 36.91
C MET A 297 -25.93 -7.09 37.44
N ALA A 298 -25.37 -7.91 36.55
CA ALA A 298 -24.53 -9.05 36.94
C ALA A 298 -23.25 -8.59 37.68
N LEU A 299 -22.63 -7.49 37.21
CA LEU A 299 -21.46 -6.87 37.84
C LEU A 299 -21.76 -6.30 39.23
N ALA A 300 -22.92 -5.67 39.41
CA ALA A 300 -23.35 -5.14 40.70
C ALA A 300 -23.53 -6.24 41.77
N GLY A 301 -23.85 -7.47 41.34
CA GLY A 301 -23.96 -8.65 42.22
C GLY A 301 -22.64 -9.38 42.50
N TYR A 302 -21.52 -8.94 41.91
CA TYR A 302 -20.24 -9.61 42.10
C TYR A 302 -19.65 -9.34 43.50
N SER A 303 -19.10 -10.39 44.11
CA SER A 303 -18.29 -10.30 45.31
C SER A 303 -17.14 -11.32 45.26
N ALA A 304 -16.05 -11.08 45.99
CA ALA A 304 -14.91 -12.01 46.03
C ALA A 304 -15.26 -13.40 46.60
N GLN A 305 -16.39 -13.50 47.31
CA GLN A 305 -16.97 -14.75 47.82
C GLN A 305 -18.20 -15.18 47.00
N SER A 306 -18.28 -14.76 45.72
CA SER A 306 -19.44 -15.05 44.87
C SER A 306 -19.81 -16.53 44.91
N SER A 307 -21.08 -16.80 45.16
CA SER A 307 -21.61 -18.17 45.26
C SER A 307 -21.45 -18.90 43.94
N GLY A 308 -21.32 -20.23 43.97
CA GLY A 308 -21.27 -21.05 42.75
C GLY A 308 -22.45 -20.81 41.81
N LEU A 309 -23.60 -20.39 42.35
CA LEU A 309 -24.80 -20.01 41.59
C LEU A 309 -24.59 -18.74 40.75
N TRP A 310 -23.96 -17.69 41.30
CA TRP A 310 -23.66 -16.48 40.52
C TRP A 310 -22.71 -16.80 39.37
N ARG A 311 -21.69 -17.62 39.64
CA ARG A 311 -20.71 -18.06 38.64
C ARG A 311 -21.38 -18.86 37.51
N GLN A 312 -22.27 -19.79 37.84
CA GLN A 312 -23.03 -20.56 36.85
C GLN A 312 -23.93 -19.65 35.99
N ALA A 313 -24.67 -18.73 36.62
CA ALA A 313 -25.52 -17.78 35.92
C ALA A 313 -24.73 -16.85 34.97
N CYS A 314 -23.52 -16.44 35.36
CA CYS A 314 -22.63 -15.64 34.50
C CYS A 314 -22.11 -16.45 33.31
N LEU A 315 -21.78 -17.72 33.50
CA LEU A 315 -21.32 -18.61 32.41
C LEU A 315 -22.44 -18.88 31.39
N GLU A 316 -23.67 -19.08 31.86
CA GLU A 316 -24.85 -19.22 30.98
C GLU A 316 -25.13 -17.92 30.22
N SER A 317 -25.07 -16.77 30.91
CA SER A 317 -25.24 -15.44 30.29
C SER A 317 -24.15 -15.15 29.26
N LYS A 318 -22.90 -15.56 29.51
CA LYS A 318 -21.77 -15.39 28.57
C LYS A 318 -22.03 -16.03 27.21
N GLN A 319 -22.75 -17.16 27.15
CA GLN A 319 -23.10 -17.83 25.89
C GLN A 319 -24.08 -17.02 25.05
N GLN A 320 -24.90 -16.19 25.67
CA GLN A 320 -25.90 -15.35 25.01
C GLN A 320 -25.34 -14.00 24.54
N LEU A 321 -24.15 -13.63 25.01
CA LEU A 321 -23.49 -12.40 24.61
C LEU A 321 -22.84 -12.56 23.22
N THR A 322 -22.95 -11.53 22.40
CA THR A 322 -22.27 -11.45 21.10
C THR A 322 -20.96 -10.65 21.20
N ASP A 323 -20.97 -9.60 22.01
CA ASP A 323 -19.85 -8.67 22.17
C ASP A 323 -18.64 -9.33 22.88
N PRO A 324 -17.44 -9.30 22.28
CA PRO A 324 -16.25 -9.95 22.83
C PRO A 324 -15.75 -9.29 24.14
N TYR A 325 -15.91 -7.98 24.31
CA TYR A 325 -15.47 -7.28 25.51
C TYR A 325 -16.36 -7.62 26.71
N LEU A 326 -17.67 -7.75 26.51
CA LEU A 326 -18.58 -8.20 27.56
C LEU A 326 -18.29 -9.65 27.98
N LYS A 327 -17.97 -10.54 27.03
CA LYS A 327 -17.50 -11.90 27.33
C LYS A 327 -16.20 -11.89 28.11
N ALA A 328 -15.29 -10.96 27.80
CA ALA A 328 -14.01 -10.82 28.47
C ALA A 328 -14.16 -10.34 29.93
N ILE A 329 -15.12 -9.45 30.20
CA ILE A 329 -15.49 -9.05 31.56
C ILE A 329 -15.90 -10.28 32.39
N PHE A 330 -16.86 -11.08 31.90
CA PHE A 330 -17.26 -12.29 32.63
C PHE A 330 -16.12 -13.30 32.76
N ALA A 331 -15.35 -13.51 31.69
CA ALA A 331 -14.18 -14.38 31.73
C ALA A 331 -13.17 -13.99 32.82
N PHE A 332 -12.97 -12.70 33.06
CA PHE A 332 -12.06 -12.21 34.09
C PHE A 332 -12.62 -12.45 35.49
N LEU A 333 -13.90 -12.13 35.71
CA LEU A 333 -14.55 -12.27 37.01
C LEU A 333 -14.80 -13.73 37.42
N THR A 334 -14.99 -14.60 36.42
CA THR A 334 -15.11 -16.05 36.59
C THR A 334 -13.80 -16.76 36.27
N ALA A 335 -12.63 -16.13 36.33
CA ALA A 335 -11.37 -16.87 36.17
C ALA A 335 -11.14 -17.79 37.39
N ASP A 336 -10.66 -19.02 37.17
CA ASP A 336 -10.18 -19.89 38.25
C ASP A 336 -8.64 -19.77 38.31
N GLY A 337 -8.15 -19.03 39.30
CA GLY A 337 -6.72 -18.76 39.45
C GLY A 337 -6.16 -17.92 38.30
N ASP A 338 -4.94 -18.23 37.87
CA ASP A 338 -4.20 -17.45 36.87
C ASP A 338 -4.50 -17.90 35.42
N ASN A 339 -5.70 -18.46 35.15
CA ASN A 339 -6.11 -18.90 33.81
C ASN A 339 -7.04 -17.90 33.10
N TYR A 340 -6.49 -17.23 32.08
CA TYR A 340 -7.19 -16.20 31.31
C TYR A 340 -7.31 -16.54 29.82
N ASP A 341 -7.18 -17.81 29.43
CA ASP A 341 -7.13 -18.23 28.02
C ASP A 341 -8.35 -17.77 27.21
N SER A 342 -9.53 -17.72 27.83
CA SER A 342 -10.76 -17.25 27.16
C SER A 342 -10.79 -15.74 26.86
N ILE A 343 -9.88 -14.94 27.44
CA ILE A 343 -9.67 -13.53 27.07
C ILE A 343 -8.50 -13.46 26.07
N LEU A 344 -7.41 -14.15 26.37
CA LEU A 344 -6.17 -14.08 25.61
C LEU A 344 -6.31 -14.59 24.18
N TYR A 345 -7.18 -15.57 23.91
CA TYR A 345 -7.37 -16.18 22.59
C TYR A 345 -8.73 -15.84 21.94
N GLU A 346 -9.46 -14.86 22.48
CA GLU A 346 -10.67 -14.34 21.82
C GLU A 346 -10.26 -13.49 20.61
N LYS A 347 -10.52 -14.00 19.40
CA LYS A 347 -10.02 -13.40 18.15
C LYS A 347 -10.67 -12.05 17.81
N CYS A 348 -11.85 -11.78 18.37
CA CYS A 348 -12.58 -10.55 18.14
C CYS A 348 -12.16 -9.39 19.08
N LEU A 349 -11.26 -9.63 20.05
CA LEU A 349 -10.66 -8.56 20.84
C LEU A 349 -9.48 -7.93 20.09
N ASN A 350 -9.30 -6.63 20.28
CA ASN A 350 -8.14 -5.91 19.77
C ASN A 350 -6.83 -6.52 20.30
N ILE A 351 -5.82 -6.59 19.43
CA ILE A 351 -4.52 -7.18 19.77
C ILE A 351 -3.84 -6.41 20.90
N GLU A 352 -3.97 -5.09 20.89
CA GLU A 352 -3.45 -4.17 21.92
C GLU A 352 -4.02 -4.52 23.29
N ASP A 353 -5.32 -4.81 23.35
CA ASP A 353 -6.01 -5.14 24.60
C ASP A 353 -5.63 -6.53 25.12
N ARG A 354 -5.49 -7.50 24.21
CA ARG A 354 -5.02 -8.87 24.56
C ARG A 354 -3.61 -8.83 25.13
N ILE A 355 -2.70 -8.06 24.50
CA ILE A 355 -1.32 -7.94 24.95
C ILE A 355 -1.22 -7.10 26.21
N GLY A 356 -1.92 -5.97 26.30
CA GLY A 356 -1.96 -5.15 27.51
C GLY A 356 -2.47 -5.94 28.73
N PHE A 357 -3.53 -6.73 28.55
CA PHE A 357 -4.03 -7.64 29.58
C PHE A 357 -2.98 -8.69 29.97
N ALA A 358 -2.35 -9.33 29.00
CA ALA A 358 -1.30 -10.33 29.23
C ALA A 358 -0.10 -9.74 30.01
N CYS A 359 0.37 -8.54 29.62
CA CYS A 359 1.45 -7.80 30.27
C CYS A 359 1.11 -7.42 31.72
N ARG A 360 -0.16 -7.38 32.11
CA ARG A 360 -0.55 -7.09 33.49
C ARG A 360 -0.71 -8.33 34.36
N PHE A 361 -1.35 -9.39 33.84
CA PHE A 361 -1.84 -10.49 34.67
C PHE A 361 -1.06 -11.81 34.52
N LEU A 362 -0.28 -12.00 33.44
CA LEU A 362 0.47 -13.25 33.24
C LEU A 362 1.87 -13.21 33.86
N SER A 363 2.31 -14.34 34.40
CA SER A 363 3.71 -14.57 34.75
C SER A 363 4.62 -14.53 33.52
N ASP A 364 5.92 -14.33 33.72
CA ASP A 364 6.88 -14.21 32.61
C ASP A 364 6.87 -15.43 31.67
N SER A 365 6.82 -16.65 32.21
CA SER A 365 6.78 -17.86 31.39
C SER A 365 5.51 -17.96 30.53
N ARG A 366 4.35 -17.65 31.11
CA ARG A 366 3.08 -17.67 30.37
C ARG A 366 2.98 -16.53 29.36
N LEU A 367 3.53 -15.36 29.69
CA LEU A 367 3.55 -14.21 28.79
C LEU A 367 4.40 -14.50 27.55
N ILE A 368 5.59 -15.09 27.71
CA ILE A 368 6.46 -15.43 26.58
C ILE A 368 5.81 -16.50 25.69
N ASP A 369 5.22 -17.54 26.28
CA ASP A 369 4.48 -18.57 25.53
C ASP A 369 3.30 -17.97 24.75
N PHE A 370 2.52 -17.09 25.40
CA PHE A 370 1.43 -16.37 24.77
C PHE A 370 1.91 -15.50 23.59
N LEU A 371 2.92 -14.65 23.79
CA LEU A 371 3.46 -13.78 22.74
C LEU A 371 4.01 -14.59 21.57
N THR A 372 4.66 -15.72 21.84
CA THR A 372 5.19 -16.61 20.79
C THR A 372 4.07 -17.23 19.96
N LYS A 373 3.03 -17.78 20.61
CA LYS A 373 1.86 -18.33 19.93
C LYS A 373 1.08 -17.27 19.15
N LEU A 374 0.86 -16.11 19.75
CA LEU A 374 0.16 -15.00 19.10
C LEU A 374 0.93 -14.49 17.87
N THR A 375 2.26 -14.41 17.96
CA THR A 375 3.10 -14.03 16.81
C THR A 375 2.95 -15.04 15.67
N ALA A 376 3.04 -16.33 15.97
CA ALA A 376 2.89 -17.39 14.96
C ALA A 376 1.50 -17.34 14.31
N GLU A 377 0.43 -17.17 15.10
CA GLU A 377 -0.95 -17.04 14.59
C GLU A 377 -1.07 -15.87 13.60
N TYR A 378 -0.57 -14.68 13.96
CA TYR A 378 -0.65 -13.50 13.09
C TYR A 378 0.22 -13.64 11.84
N MET A 379 1.37 -14.29 11.94
CA MET A 379 2.24 -14.59 10.81
C MET A 379 1.59 -15.58 9.83
N GLU A 380 0.93 -16.63 10.32
CA GLU A 380 0.22 -17.60 9.48
C GLU A 380 -1.02 -16.99 8.81
N GLU A 381 -1.77 -16.15 9.53
CA GLU A 381 -2.96 -15.48 9.00
C GLU A 381 -2.60 -14.29 8.07
N GLY A 382 -1.38 -13.74 8.14
CA GLY A 382 -0.97 -12.58 7.34
C GLY A 382 -1.64 -11.27 7.77
N LYS A 383 -1.93 -11.11 9.07
CA LYS A 383 -2.61 -9.92 9.63
C LYS A 383 -1.63 -8.83 10.01
N LEU A 384 -1.66 -7.70 9.33
CA LEU A 384 -0.67 -6.62 9.50
C LEU A 384 -0.64 -5.98 10.89
N ASN A 385 -1.71 -6.09 11.70
CA ASN A 385 -1.69 -5.72 13.11
C ASN A 385 -0.59 -6.46 13.92
N GLY A 386 -0.12 -7.61 13.42
CA GLY A 386 1.03 -8.34 13.96
C GLY A 386 2.35 -7.55 13.91
N LEU A 387 2.44 -6.44 13.17
CA LEU A 387 3.58 -5.53 13.20
C LEU A 387 3.81 -4.94 14.60
N LEU A 388 2.79 -4.87 15.45
CA LEU A 388 2.94 -4.51 16.86
C LEU A 388 3.83 -5.53 17.61
N LEU A 389 3.76 -6.81 17.25
CA LEU A 389 4.54 -7.88 17.88
C LEU A 389 5.96 -7.93 17.32
N THR A 390 6.08 -7.95 16.00
CA THR A 390 7.37 -8.14 15.31
C THR A 390 8.19 -6.87 15.22
N GLY A 391 7.56 -5.71 15.05
CA GLY A 391 8.25 -4.44 14.79
C GLY A 391 8.73 -4.32 13.33
N SER A 392 9.42 -3.22 13.02
CA SER A 392 9.95 -2.97 11.66
C SER A 392 11.37 -3.52 11.47
N CYS A 393 11.51 -4.85 11.58
CA CYS A 393 12.76 -5.59 11.47
C CYS A 393 12.61 -6.86 10.61
N LYS A 394 13.68 -7.67 10.49
CA LYS A 394 13.71 -8.84 9.59
C LYS A 394 12.65 -9.89 9.94
N GLU A 395 12.29 -9.98 11.22
CA GLU A 395 11.30 -10.91 11.76
C GLU A 395 9.88 -10.61 11.25
N ALA A 396 9.62 -9.39 10.76
CA ALA A 396 8.34 -9.02 10.17
C ALA A 396 8.18 -9.40 8.68
N LEU A 397 9.26 -9.80 8.00
CA LEU A 397 9.21 -10.13 6.58
C LEU A 397 8.23 -11.27 6.26
N PRO A 398 8.19 -12.40 7.01
CA PRO A 398 7.24 -13.47 6.71
C PRO A 398 5.78 -13.03 6.91
N LEU A 399 5.52 -12.14 7.88
CA LEU A 399 4.19 -11.55 8.08
C LEU A 399 3.75 -10.73 6.86
N LEU A 400 4.63 -9.86 6.38
CA LEU A 400 4.38 -9.00 5.21
C LEU A 400 4.24 -9.84 3.93
N GLN A 401 5.07 -10.87 3.74
CA GLN A 401 4.97 -11.79 2.61
C GLN A 401 3.65 -12.55 2.64
N LYS A 402 3.25 -13.10 3.79
CA LYS A 402 1.98 -13.83 3.90
C LYS A 402 0.77 -12.92 3.62
N HIS A 403 0.82 -11.67 4.08
CA HIS A 403 -0.19 -10.68 3.72
C HIS A 403 -0.23 -10.45 2.21
N LEU A 404 0.93 -10.24 1.58
CA LEU A 404 1.05 -10.05 0.13
C LEU A 404 0.52 -11.25 -0.66
N ASP A 405 0.83 -12.47 -0.23
CA ASP A 405 0.34 -13.70 -0.88
C ASP A 405 -1.18 -13.84 -0.78
N ASN A 406 -1.77 -13.39 0.32
CA ASN A 406 -3.21 -13.45 0.55
C ASN A 406 -3.98 -12.35 -0.20
N THR A 407 -3.40 -11.15 -0.36
CA THR A 407 -4.14 -9.96 -0.88
C THR A 407 -3.66 -9.46 -2.24
N GLY A 408 -2.40 -9.70 -2.61
CA GLY A 408 -1.74 -9.07 -3.75
C GLY A 408 -1.44 -7.57 -3.56
N ASP A 409 -1.67 -6.99 -2.38
CA ASP A 409 -1.48 -5.55 -2.10
C ASP A 409 0.00 -5.19 -1.90
N VAL A 410 0.76 -5.20 -2.99
CA VAL A 410 2.18 -4.84 -3.01
C VAL A 410 2.40 -3.37 -2.64
N GLN A 411 1.41 -2.51 -2.89
CA GLN A 411 1.46 -1.10 -2.53
C GLN A 411 1.56 -0.93 -1.00
N THR A 412 0.63 -1.51 -0.24
CA THR A 412 0.60 -1.38 1.21
C THR A 412 1.87 -1.93 1.84
N VAL A 413 2.33 -3.11 1.42
CA VAL A 413 3.58 -3.73 1.91
C VAL A 413 4.78 -2.83 1.62
N SER A 414 4.92 -2.34 0.39
CA SER A 414 6.05 -1.46 0.01
C SER A 414 6.05 -0.16 0.79
N LEU A 415 4.88 0.44 1.01
CA LEU A 415 4.75 1.71 1.73
C LEU A 415 5.04 1.54 3.22
N ILE A 416 4.58 0.46 3.85
CA ILE A 416 4.96 0.15 5.24
C ILE A 416 6.48 0.02 5.32
N VAL A 417 7.11 -0.76 4.43
CA VAL A 417 8.57 -0.93 4.39
C VAL A 417 9.30 0.41 4.29
N VAL A 418 8.96 1.24 3.30
CA VAL A 418 9.62 2.54 3.09
C VAL A 418 9.41 3.51 4.25
N ARG A 419 8.27 3.43 4.96
CA ARG A 419 7.91 4.37 6.02
C ARG A 419 8.37 3.93 7.40
N SER A 420 8.50 2.63 7.65
CA SER A 420 8.74 2.09 8.99
C SER A 420 10.08 1.37 9.18
N PHE A 421 10.67 0.80 8.13
CA PHE A 421 11.90 0.01 8.22
C PHE A 421 13.17 0.89 8.13
N PRO A 422 14.28 0.46 8.76
CA PRO A 422 15.57 1.12 8.59
C PRO A 422 16.05 1.09 7.13
N VAL A 423 16.45 2.26 6.60
CA VAL A 423 16.91 2.38 5.20
C VAL A 423 18.10 1.46 4.88
N ALA A 424 19.01 1.24 5.84
CA ALA A 424 20.12 0.31 5.67
C ALA A 424 19.63 -1.12 5.39
N LEU A 425 18.64 -1.58 6.17
CA LEU A 425 18.04 -2.90 6.01
C LEU A 425 17.34 -3.02 4.65
N ILE A 426 16.61 -1.98 4.23
CA ILE A 426 15.93 -1.97 2.93
C ILE A 426 16.94 -2.15 1.79
N HIS A 427 18.12 -1.52 1.84
CA HIS A 427 19.13 -1.64 0.78
C HIS A 427 19.91 -2.95 0.79
N GLU A 428 20.02 -3.62 1.94
CA GLU A 428 20.74 -4.89 2.08
C GLU A 428 19.87 -6.09 1.70
N ASP A 429 18.58 -6.02 1.98
CA ASP A 429 17.66 -7.14 1.80
C ASP A 429 17.00 -7.15 0.41
N VAL A 430 17.18 -8.25 -0.32
CA VAL A 430 16.68 -8.42 -1.69
C VAL A 430 15.16 -8.43 -1.72
N ILE A 431 14.50 -9.06 -0.74
CA ILE A 431 13.04 -9.19 -0.71
C ILE A 431 12.38 -7.82 -0.54
N LEU A 432 12.93 -6.99 0.37
CA LEU A 432 12.45 -5.63 0.58
C LEU A 432 12.62 -4.77 -0.69
N GLN A 433 13.75 -4.89 -1.38
CA GLN A 433 13.97 -4.22 -2.66
C GLN A 433 12.99 -4.69 -3.73
N ASP A 434 12.71 -5.98 -3.81
CA ASP A 434 11.82 -6.56 -4.82
C ASP A 434 10.38 -6.06 -4.67
N TRP A 435 9.86 -5.98 -3.43
CA TRP A 435 8.53 -5.40 -3.19
C TRP A 435 8.48 -3.92 -3.61
N VAL A 436 9.46 -3.12 -3.16
CA VAL A 436 9.53 -1.69 -3.48
C VAL A 436 9.69 -1.47 -4.99
N ASN A 437 10.51 -2.28 -5.68
CA ASN A 437 10.68 -2.20 -7.13
C ASN A 437 9.43 -2.66 -7.89
N SER A 438 8.71 -3.65 -7.39
CA SER A 438 7.43 -4.08 -7.95
C SER A 438 6.39 -2.94 -7.90
N TYR A 439 6.29 -2.25 -6.76
CA TYR A 439 5.40 -1.09 -6.65
C TYR A 439 5.87 0.09 -7.52
N ARG A 440 7.18 0.33 -7.63
CA ARG A 440 7.74 1.34 -8.56
C ARG A 440 7.35 1.04 -10.01
N ASN A 441 7.53 -0.20 -10.46
CA ASN A 441 7.17 -0.64 -11.81
C ASN A 441 5.66 -0.49 -12.07
N LEU A 442 4.83 -0.70 -11.05
CA LEU A 442 3.38 -0.52 -11.14
C LEU A 442 3.02 0.96 -11.31
N LEU A 443 3.61 1.85 -10.49
CA LEU A 443 3.44 3.30 -10.63
C LEU A 443 3.90 3.79 -12.02
N ASP A 444 5.01 3.25 -12.52
CA ASP A 444 5.55 3.58 -13.85
C ASP A 444 4.60 3.09 -14.96
N SER A 445 4.05 1.89 -14.83
CA SER A 445 3.06 1.33 -15.76
C SER A 445 1.77 2.17 -15.81
N TRP A 446 1.39 2.76 -14.68
CA TRP A 446 0.27 3.70 -14.57
C TRP A 446 0.64 5.15 -14.89
N ARG A 447 1.89 5.42 -15.27
CA ARG A 447 2.42 6.76 -15.55
C ARG A 447 2.31 7.73 -14.38
N LEU A 448 2.29 7.22 -13.14
CA LEU A 448 2.26 7.98 -11.90
C LEU A 448 3.68 8.42 -11.47
N TRP A 449 4.43 9.01 -12.40
CA TRP A 449 5.85 9.36 -12.25
C TRP A 449 6.14 10.24 -11.04
N VAL A 450 5.23 11.18 -10.72
CA VAL A 450 5.38 12.08 -9.56
C VAL A 450 5.26 11.32 -8.24
N HIS A 451 4.32 10.38 -8.14
CA HIS A 451 4.13 9.54 -6.97
C HIS A 451 5.35 8.63 -6.77
N ARG A 452 5.85 8.04 -7.86
CA ARG A 452 7.08 7.26 -7.88
C ARG A 452 8.30 8.08 -7.47
N ALA A 453 8.41 9.35 -7.91
CA ALA A 453 9.49 10.24 -7.48
C ALA A 453 9.41 10.57 -5.99
N LYS A 454 8.21 10.82 -5.44
CA LYS A 454 8.01 11.03 -3.99
C LYS A 454 8.41 9.79 -3.17
N LEU A 455 8.05 8.60 -3.64
CA LEU A 455 8.46 7.33 -3.02
C LEU A 455 10.00 7.19 -2.98
N ASP A 456 10.66 7.48 -4.10
CA ASP A 456 12.13 7.45 -4.20
C ASP A 456 12.82 8.45 -3.27
N ILE A 457 12.25 9.65 -3.11
CA ILE A 457 12.76 10.66 -2.18
C ILE A 457 12.68 10.15 -0.74
N LEU A 458 11.58 9.48 -0.37
CA LEU A 458 11.43 8.90 0.96
C LEU A 458 12.44 7.77 1.19
N LEU A 459 12.61 6.86 0.23
CA LEU A 459 13.56 5.75 0.32
C LEU A 459 15.01 6.25 0.47
N ASN A 460 15.39 7.29 -0.27
CA ASN A 460 16.76 7.80 -0.31
C ASN A 460 17.00 9.03 0.58
N ALA A 461 16.08 9.34 1.51
CA ALA A 461 16.15 10.55 2.33
C ALA A 461 17.46 10.66 3.14
N SER A 462 18.04 9.54 3.56
CA SER A 462 19.29 9.48 4.31
C SER A 462 20.55 9.51 3.44
N LYS A 463 20.45 9.08 2.18
CA LYS A 463 21.55 9.02 1.20
C LYS A 463 21.05 9.49 -0.17
N PRO A 464 20.92 10.80 -0.40
CA PRO A 464 20.45 11.29 -1.69
C PRO A 464 21.41 10.85 -2.80
N PRO A 465 20.90 10.39 -3.95
CA PRO A 465 21.74 9.96 -5.05
C PRO A 465 22.67 11.10 -5.49
N PRO A 466 23.88 10.79 -5.97
CA PRO A 466 24.76 11.80 -6.54
C PRO A 466 24.03 12.51 -7.68
N GLN A 467 24.35 13.80 -7.88
CA GLN A 467 23.76 14.55 -8.97
C GLN A 467 24.12 13.89 -10.31
N GLN A 468 23.11 13.40 -11.03
CA GLN A 468 23.27 12.73 -12.33
C GLN A 468 23.10 13.68 -13.52
N VAL A 469 22.46 14.84 -13.31
CA VAL A 469 22.15 15.82 -14.36
C VAL A 469 22.90 17.12 -14.12
N PHE A 470 23.62 17.58 -15.14
CA PHE A 470 24.38 18.83 -15.11
C PHE A 470 23.93 19.76 -16.24
N VAL A 471 23.89 21.06 -15.95
CA VAL A 471 23.62 22.11 -16.95
C VAL A 471 24.95 22.53 -17.56
N SER A 472 25.06 22.48 -18.88
CA SER A 472 26.23 22.93 -19.62
C SER A 472 25.92 24.15 -20.50
N CYS A 473 26.94 24.96 -20.77
CA CYS A 473 26.81 26.10 -21.67
C CYS A 473 26.69 25.62 -23.12
N ASN A 474 25.67 26.09 -23.85
CA ASN A 474 25.51 25.73 -25.27
C ASN A 474 26.70 26.14 -26.14
N PHE A 475 27.42 27.19 -25.76
CA PHE A 475 28.56 27.70 -26.54
C PHE A 475 29.89 27.01 -26.21
N CYS A 476 30.29 26.98 -24.93
CA CYS A 476 31.60 26.43 -24.55
C CYS A 476 31.55 25.00 -23.99
N LYS A 477 30.35 24.41 -23.87
CA LYS A 477 30.06 23.05 -23.37
C LYS A 477 30.54 22.75 -21.94
N LYS A 478 31.17 23.71 -21.26
CA LYS A 478 31.56 23.59 -19.84
C LYS A 478 30.34 23.63 -18.93
N SER A 479 30.38 22.83 -17.86
CA SER A 479 29.34 22.77 -16.83
C SER A 479 29.19 24.12 -16.12
N ILE A 480 27.97 24.63 -16.06
CA ILE A 480 27.62 25.83 -15.29
C ILE A 480 27.23 25.44 -13.86
N SER A 481 26.73 24.21 -13.67
CA SER A 481 26.30 23.68 -12.36
C SER A 481 27.43 23.62 -11.33
N ALA A 482 28.65 23.27 -11.75
CA ALA A 482 29.82 23.18 -10.86
C ALA A 482 30.24 24.55 -10.28
N TYR A 483 30.07 25.63 -11.04
CA TYR A 483 30.37 26.99 -10.61
C TYR A 483 29.36 27.50 -9.55
N LEU A 484 28.08 27.16 -9.70
CA LEU A 484 27.02 27.51 -8.73
C LEU A 484 27.19 26.80 -7.38
N GLN A 485 27.74 25.58 -7.37
CA GLN A 485 28.07 24.85 -6.15
C GLN A 485 29.31 25.42 -5.45
N GLY A 486 30.30 25.90 -6.21
CA GLY A 486 31.52 26.53 -5.68
C GLY A 486 31.28 27.89 -5.01
N MET A 487 30.26 28.65 -5.42
CA MET A 487 29.92 29.95 -4.83
C MET A 487 29.43 29.88 -3.37
N LYS A 488 28.95 28.71 -2.89
CA LYS A 488 28.45 28.56 -1.51
C LYS A 488 29.54 28.18 -0.49
N LYS A 489 30.78 27.92 -0.91
CA LYS A 489 31.93 27.67 -0.01
C LYS A 489 32.68 28.95 0.42
N GLY A 490 32.09 30.13 0.20
CA GLY A 490 32.70 31.43 0.51
C GLY A 490 32.29 32.05 1.85
N GLY A 491 31.79 31.27 2.81
CA GLY A 491 31.37 31.79 4.10
C GLY A 491 31.59 30.78 5.23
N VAL A 492 32.44 31.19 6.17
CA VAL A 492 32.74 30.57 7.48
C VAL A 492 33.72 29.38 7.44
N GLY A 493 34.88 29.61 8.06
CA GLY A 493 35.95 28.64 8.22
C GLY A 493 35.66 27.54 9.25
N GLY A 494 36.47 26.49 9.17
CA GLY A 494 36.45 25.35 10.10
C GLY A 494 36.91 24.10 9.37
N GLY A 495 38.12 23.63 9.68
CA GLY A 495 38.82 22.58 8.95
C GLY A 495 38.30 21.15 9.18
N GLY A 496 38.84 20.22 8.39
CA GLY A 496 38.86 18.79 8.68
C GLY A 496 38.28 17.89 7.59
N GLY A 497 39.15 17.12 6.93
CA GLY A 497 38.82 15.75 6.52
C GLY A 497 38.42 15.49 5.06
N GLY A 498 39.42 15.15 4.23
CA GLY A 498 39.44 13.90 3.45
C GLY A 498 38.62 13.76 2.15
N GLY A 499 39.33 13.69 1.02
CA GLY A 499 39.03 12.72 -0.04
C GLY A 499 38.21 13.19 -1.26
N ASN A 500 38.85 13.81 -2.25
CA ASN A 500 39.01 13.18 -3.58
C ASN A 500 39.80 14.10 -4.52
N LYS A 501 40.94 13.57 -4.99
CA LYS A 501 41.80 14.15 -6.01
C LYS A 501 41.12 14.01 -7.38
N PHE A 502 40.61 15.12 -7.93
CA PHE A 502 40.56 15.30 -9.37
C PHE A 502 41.53 16.43 -9.74
N ASN A 503 42.61 16.05 -10.42
CA ASN A 503 43.57 16.95 -11.03
C ASN A 503 42.85 17.89 -12.00
N MET A 504 42.65 19.13 -11.58
CA MET A 504 42.56 20.27 -12.50
C MET A 504 43.71 21.19 -12.16
N SER A 505 44.61 21.32 -13.12
CA SER A 505 45.79 22.18 -13.08
C SER A 505 45.42 23.57 -12.56
N SER A 506 45.91 23.83 -11.35
CA SER A 506 45.89 25.07 -10.61
C SER A 506 46.79 26.11 -11.29
N ALA A 507 46.30 26.69 -12.40
CA ALA A 507 46.91 27.88 -13.00
C ALA A 507 45.89 28.94 -13.50
N ALA A 508 44.58 28.63 -13.52
CA ALA A 508 43.56 29.59 -14.01
C ALA A 508 42.61 30.14 -12.93
N ALA A 509 42.66 29.62 -11.69
CA ALA A 509 41.75 30.02 -10.61
C ALA A 509 42.29 31.15 -9.70
N ALA A 510 43.56 31.55 -9.84
CA ALA A 510 44.22 32.51 -8.96
C ALA A 510 44.32 33.95 -9.52
N LYS A 511 43.64 34.29 -10.63
CA LYS A 511 43.70 35.65 -11.23
C LYS A 511 42.38 36.41 -11.31
N TYR A 512 41.33 35.98 -10.60
CA TYR A 512 40.01 36.62 -10.68
C TYR A 512 39.37 36.95 -9.32
N SER A 513 40.17 37.38 -8.34
CA SER A 513 39.65 37.96 -7.09
C SER A 513 40.17 39.38 -6.88
N THR A 514 39.50 40.36 -7.51
CA THR A 514 39.39 41.76 -7.03
C THR A 514 38.41 42.54 -7.92
N SER A 515 37.11 42.31 -7.76
CA SER A 515 36.10 43.31 -8.16
C SER A 515 34.80 43.10 -7.39
N PRO A 516 34.18 44.15 -6.81
CA PRO A 516 32.95 44.06 -6.00
C PRO A 516 31.68 43.83 -6.84
N ASN A 517 31.80 43.67 -8.15
CA ASN A 517 30.67 43.37 -9.02
C ASN A 517 30.23 41.91 -8.85
N LYS A 518 29.18 41.71 -8.02
CA LYS A 518 28.37 40.49 -7.97
C LYS A 518 28.25 39.90 -9.39
N HIS A 519 28.85 38.74 -9.61
CA HIS A 519 28.82 38.08 -10.92
C HIS A 519 27.37 37.92 -11.37
N LYS A 520 26.99 38.59 -12.47
CA LYS A 520 25.64 38.48 -13.03
C LYS A 520 25.41 37.04 -13.48
N ILE A 521 24.46 36.36 -12.84
CA ILE A 521 24.05 34.97 -13.12
C ILE A 521 23.51 34.82 -14.56
N THR A 522 23.27 35.95 -15.25
CA THR A 522 22.75 36.04 -16.62
C THR A 522 23.74 35.66 -17.74
N SER A 523 24.99 35.32 -17.42
CA SER A 523 26.02 34.92 -18.40
C SER A 523 26.79 33.67 -17.97
N CYS A 524 27.38 32.96 -18.93
CA CYS A 524 28.21 31.79 -18.66
C CYS A 524 29.47 32.18 -17.86
N PRO A 525 29.79 31.51 -16.74
CA PRO A 525 30.97 31.84 -15.94
C PRO A 525 32.29 31.56 -16.66
N HIS A 526 32.29 30.68 -17.66
CA HIS A 526 33.50 30.27 -18.37
C HIS A 526 33.78 31.06 -19.66
N CYS A 527 32.75 31.43 -20.41
CA CYS A 527 32.91 32.11 -21.71
C CYS A 527 32.18 33.45 -21.81
N ARG A 528 31.51 33.89 -20.73
CA ARG A 528 30.78 35.16 -20.61
C ARG A 528 29.63 35.39 -21.60
N LYS A 529 29.37 34.47 -22.53
CA LYS A 529 28.20 34.50 -23.42
C LYS A 529 26.88 34.46 -22.62
N PRO A 530 25.81 35.14 -23.09
CA PRO A 530 24.56 35.26 -22.36
C PRO A 530 23.86 33.90 -22.18
N GLN A 531 23.15 33.75 -21.06
CA GLN A 531 22.29 32.58 -20.80
C GLN A 531 20.99 32.66 -21.62
N PRO A 532 20.26 31.54 -21.82
CA PRO A 532 18.96 31.53 -22.48
C PRO A 532 17.98 32.55 -21.89
N ARG A 533 17.09 33.10 -22.73
CA ARG A 533 16.06 34.08 -22.34
C ARG A 533 14.69 33.43 -22.30
N CYS A 534 13.88 33.80 -21.32
CA CYS A 534 12.48 33.40 -21.27
C CYS A 534 11.77 33.83 -22.56
N ALA A 535 11.05 32.91 -23.20
CA ALA A 535 10.32 33.20 -24.44
C ALA A 535 9.23 34.27 -24.28
N VAL A 536 8.73 34.48 -23.05
CA VAL A 536 7.67 35.44 -22.75
C VAL A 536 8.25 36.79 -22.31
N CYS A 537 9.00 36.83 -21.19
CA CYS A 537 9.52 38.11 -20.65
C CYS A 537 10.88 38.53 -21.21
N LEU A 538 11.53 37.69 -22.02
CA LEU A 538 12.84 37.94 -22.66
C LEU A 538 14.02 38.16 -21.69
N VAL A 539 13.80 37.95 -20.39
CA VAL A 539 14.82 38.04 -19.34
C VAL A 539 15.67 36.77 -19.32
N ASN A 540 16.98 36.93 -19.11
CA ASN A 540 17.93 35.82 -19.05
C ASN A 540 17.72 34.91 -17.83
N MET A 541 17.97 33.62 -18.02
CA MET A 541 18.04 32.61 -16.96
C MET A 541 19.02 33.06 -15.87
N GLY A 542 18.60 32.92 -14.60
CA GLY A 542 19.35 33.38 -13.43
C GLY A 542 18.85 34.68 -12.82
N THR A 543 17.94 35.37 -13.48
CA THR A 543 17.18 36.50 -12.92
C THR A 543 15.79 36.00 -12.49
N SER A 544 15.35 36.36 -11.30
CA SER A 544 13.98 36.07 -10.85
C SER A 544 12.99 36.71 -11.80
N ALA A 545 11.84 36.05 -12.05
CA ALA A 545 10.74 36.72 -12.73
C ALA A 545 10.33 37.93 -11.88
N SER A 546 10.55 39.14 -12.39
CA SER A 546 10.19 40.39 -11.70
C SER A 546 8.67 40.66 -11.72
N HIS A 547 7.90 39.79 -12.37
CA HIS A 547 6.44 39.79 -12.38
C HIS A 547 5.92 38.48 -11.77
N THR A 548 5.97 38.37 -10.44
CA THR A 548 4.94 37.58 -9.77
C THR A 548 3.65 38.38 -9.91
N CYS A 549 2.72 37.94 -10.75
CA CYS A 549 1.32 38.29 -10.56
C CYS A 549 0.91 37.72 -9.20
N ILE A 550 1.08 38.53 -8.14
CA ILE A 550 0.41 38.29 -6.87
C ILE A 550 -1.08 38.45 -7.22
N PRO A 551 -1.92 37.41 -7.08
CA PRO A 551 -3.36 37.62 -7.17
C PRO A 551 -3.74 38.61 -6.08
N GLU A 552 -4.54 39.63 -6.40
CA GLU A 552 -5.07 40.50 -5.36
C GLU A 552 -5.72 39.67 -4.25
N PRO A 553 -5.54 40.02 -2.97
CA PRO A 553 -6.13 39.29 -1.87
C PRO A 553 -7.66 39.43 -1.93
N GLY A 554 -8.34 38.44 -2.51
CA GLY A 554 -9.81 38.43 -2.58
C GLY A 554 -10.48 37.59 -3.68
N ALA A 555 -9.76 36.98 -4.63
CA ALA A 555 -10.39 36.15 -5.67
C ALA A 555 -10.73 34.73 -5.15
N PRO A 556 -11.94 34.18 -5.42
CA PRO A 556 -12.31 32.83 -5.01
C PRO A 556 -11.43 31.81 -5.74
N GLY A 557 -10.73 30.96 -4.99
CA GLY A 557 -9.84 29.94 -5.54
C GLY A 557 -10.58 28.68 -5.91
N ASP A 558 -10.34 28.17 -7.12
CA ASP A 558 -10.82 26.82 -7.50
C ASP A 558 -9.88 26.05 -8.46
N THR A 559 -8.65 26.50 -8.73
CA THR A 559 -7.72 25.75 -9.62
C THR A 559 -6.25 25.70 -9.18
N SER A 560 -5.86 26.45 -8.13
CA SER A 560 -4.45 26.50 -7.68
C SER A 560 -4.03 25.36 -6.76
N ASP A 561 -4.96 24.62 -6.17
CA ASP A 561 -4.64 23.58 -5.17
C ASP A 561 -4.02 22.32 -5.79
N SER A 562 -4.39 21.95 -7.02
CA SER A 562 -3.86 20.76 -7.69
C SER A 562 -2.38 20.92 -8.08
N LEU A 563 -1.97 22.11 -8.54
CA LEU A 563 -0.58 22.43 -8.90
C LEU A 563 0.30 22.68 -7.66
N ASN A 564 -0.25 23.29 -6.61
CA ASN A 564 0.47 23.48 -5.35
C ASN A 564 0.75 22.15 -4.62
N LEU A 565 -0.13 21.14 -4.74
CA LEU A 565 0.12 19.77 -4.24
C LEU A 565 1.18 18.99 -5.05
N LEU A 566 1.28 19.27 -6.36
CA LEU A 566 2.22 18.64 -7.28
C LEU A 566 3.66 19.18 -7.13
N TYR A 567 3.82 20.49 -6.92
CA TYR A 567 5.14 21.16 -6.95
C TYR A 567 5.61 21.75 -5.60
N GLY A 568 4.79 21.70 -4.55
CA GLY A 568 5.18 21.95 -3.16
C GLY A 568 5.41 23.42 -2.79
N ARG A 569 4.79 23.86 -1.69
CA ARG A 569 5.16 25.11 -0.99
C ARG A 569 6.47 24.85 -0.23
N HIS A 570 7.51 25.64 -0.52
CA HIS A 570 8.82 25.61 0.15
C HIS A 570 9.48 24.22 0.27
N SER A 571 10.06 23.73 -0.82
CA SER A 571 11.02 22.62 -0.74
C SER A 571 12.33 23.11 -0.13
N ALA A 572 12.47 23.02 1.19
CA ALA A 572 13.78 23.13 1.83
C ALA A 572 14.58 21.86 1.49
N ALA A 573 15.45 21.95 0.48
CA ALA A 573 16.30 20.82 0.12
C ALA A 573 17.50 20.76 1.09
N ARG A 574 17.70 19.65 1.81
CA ARG A 574 18.93 19.47 2.59
C ARG A 574 20.11 19.26 1.63
N SER A 575 21.13 20.10 1.76
CA SER A 575 22.40 19.91 1.05
C SER A 575 23.10 18.63 1.50
N ARG A 576 24.11 18.16 0.75
CA ARG A 576 24.96 17.01 1.12
C ARG A 576 25.67 17.17 2.48
N ALA A 577 25.68 18.38 3.05
CA ALA A 577 26.26 18.70 4.36
C ALA A 577 25.21 18.96 5.46
N GLY A 578 23.93 18.60 5.23
CA GLY A 578 22.86 18.75 6.21
C GLY A 578 22.22 20.15 6.30
N ALA A 579 22.79 21.18 5.66
CA ALA A 579 22.22 22.53 5.68
C ALA A 579 20.94 22.63 4.82
N LEU A 580 19.90 23.27 5.37
CA LEU A 580 18.65 23.61 4.64
C LEU A 580 18.96 24.62 3.53
N VAL A 581 18.71 24.24 2.30
CA VAL A 581 18.78 25.13 1.14
C VAL A 581 17.37 25.55 0.79
N HIS A 582 17.07 26.84 0.99
CA HIS A 582 15.85 27.44 0.47
C HIS A 582 15.97 27.51 -1.06
N LEU A 583 15.16 26.70 -1.76
CA LEU A 583 15.02 26.80 -3.21
C LEU A 583 14.09 27.98 -3.54
N ASN A 584 14.27 28.57 -4.72
CA ASN A 584 13.29 29.53 -5.23
C ASN A 584 11.96 28.81 -5.46
N GLU A 585 10.84 29.51 -5.35
CA GLU A 585 9.52 28.98 -5.69
C GLU A 585 9.49 28.47 -7.14
N PHE A 586 8.68 27.44 -7.40
CA PHE A 586 8.60 26.80 -8.72
C PHE A 586 8.35 27.79 -9.84
N GLY A 587 7.53 28.83 -9.61
CA GLY A 587 7.26 29.88 -10.60
C GLY A 587 8.51 30.60 -11.12
N ALA A 588 9.54 30.72 -10.29
CA ALA A 588 10.83 31.33 -10.65
C ALA A 588 11.81 30.35 -11.32
N TRP A 589 11.47 29.06 -11.40
CA TRP A 589 12.31 28.07 -12.06
C TRP A 589 12.29 28.29 -13.56
N TYR A 590 13.39 27.94 -14.21
CA TYR A 590 13.46 27.96 -15.66
C TYR A 590 13.06 26.58 -16.20
N THR A 591 12.04 26.53 -17.04
CA THR A 591 11.47 25.31 -17.64
C THR A 591 11.60 25.38 -19.16
N TRP A 592 11.67 24.23 -19.83
CA TRP A 592 11.77 24.17 -21.28
C TRP A 592 11.19 22.87 -21.83
N CYS A 593 10.70 22.92 -23.06
CA CYS A 593 10.26 21.75 -23.80
C CYS A 593 11.47 20.95 -24.29
N GLN A 594 11.46 19.62 -24.12
CA GLN A 594 12.56 18.77 -24.59
C GLN A 594 12.59 18.61 -26.12
N ILE A 595 11.46 18.85 -26.81
CA ILE A 595 11.35 18.76 -28.27
C ILE A 595 11.88 20.03 -28.94
N CYS A 596 11.23 21.18 -28.70
CA CYS A 596 11.63 22.43 -29.36
C CYS A 596 12.74 23.19 -28.63
N ARG A 597 13.10 22.80 -27.40
CA ARG A 597 14.13 23.44 -26.55
C ARG A 597 13.84 24.90 -26.18
N HIS A 598 12.65 25.39 -26.49
CA HIS A 598 12.17 26.69 -26.05
C HIS A 598 11.59 26.60 -24.63
N GLY A 599 11.61 27.72 -23.92
CA GLY A 599 11.24 27.74 -22.51
C GLY A 599 11.38 29.11 -21.87
N GLY A 600 11.22 29.15 -20.55
CA GLY A 600 11.23 30.37 -19.77
C GLY A 600 10.93 30.13 -18.30
N HIS A 601 10.64 31.20 -17.56
CA HIS A 601 10.18 31.08 -16.18
C HIS A 601 8.89 30.27 -16.13
N ALA A 602 8.79 29.31 -15.22
CA ALA A 602 7.67 28.38 -15.12
C ALA A 602 6.33 29.13 -15.02
N ALA A 603 6.27 30.20 -14.22
CA ALA A 603 5.06 31.01 -14.09
C ALA A 603 4.60 31.61 -15.42
N HIS A 604 5.51 32.18 -16.21
CA HIS A 604 5.18 32.76 -17.52
C HIS A 604 4.78 31.70 -18.55
N ILE A 605 5.47 30.56 -18.55
CA ILE A 605 5.16 29.46 -19.47
C ILE A 605 3.79 28.85 -19.15
N LEU A 606 3.48 28.63 -17.87
CA LEU A 606 2.17 28.14 -17.44
C LEU A 606 1.06 29.15 -17.78
N ALA A 607 1.26 30.43 -17.48
CA ALA A 607 0.29 31.48 -17.81
C ALA A 607 0.02 31.55 -19.32
N TRP A 608 1.05 31.44 -20.16
CA TRP A 608 0.89 31.40 -21.62
C TRP A 608 0.00 30.25 -22.08
N PHE A 609 0.26 29.04 -21.57
CA PHE A 609 -0.45 27.83 -21.96
C PHE A 609 -1.87 27.70 -21.38
N ASN A 610 -2.29 28.58 -20.46
CA ASN A 610 -3.69 28.68 -20.06
C ASN A 610 -4.57 29.25 -21.20
N GLU A 611 -3.99 30.06 -22.07
CA GLU A 611 -4.71 30.76 -23.16
C GLU A 611 -4.31 30.27 -24.55
N HIS A 612 -3.17 29.57 -24.67
CA HIS A 612 -2.57 29.19 -25.95
C HIS A 612 -2.21 27.70 -25.98
N THR A 613 -2.29 27.07 -27.16
CA THR A 613 -1.92 25.65 -27.36
C THR A 613 -0.52 25.47 -27.95
N GLU A 614 0.05 26.52 -28.55
CA GLU A 614 1.33 26.50 -29.25
C GLU A 614 2.45 27.24 -28.48
N CYS A 615 3.69 26.96 -28.86
CA CYS A 615 4.89 27.51 -28.23
C CYS A 615 4.91 29.07 -28.32
N PRO A 616 5.31 29.78 -27.25
CA PRO A 616 5.40 31.25 -27.25
C PRO A 616 6.45 31.83 -28.20
N VAL A 617 7.31 31.00 -28.79
CA VAL A 617 8.31 31.46 -29.76
C VAL A 617 7.67 31.55 -31.14
N SER A 618 7.69 32.75 -31.71
CA SER A 618 7.25 33.00 -33.09
C SER A 618 7.87 31.99 -34.05
N THR A 619 7.06 31.44 -34.97
CA THR A 619 7.43 30.39 -35.94
C THR A 619 7.65 28.99 -35.38
N CYS A 620 7.32 28.73 -34.10
CA CYS A 620 7.34 27.37 -33.54
C CYS A 620 5.92 26.83 -33.31
N THR A 621 5.53 25.82 -34.08
CA THR A 621 4.20 25.16 -34.00
C THR A 621 4.15 24.00 -32.98
N CYS A 622 5.12 23.95 -32.05
CA CYS A 622 5.20 22.86 -31.08
C CYS A 622 4.10 23.00 -30.02
N GLN A 623 3.28 21.96 -29.84
CA GLN A 623 2.28 21.86 -28.77
C GLN A 623 2.95 21.40 -27.47
N CYS A 624 3.79 22.26 -26.89
CA CYS A 624 4.67 21.87 -25.78
C CYS A 624 3.93 21.29 -24.58
N LEU A 625 2.74 21.82 -24.26
CA LEU A 625 1.95 21.41 -23.10
C LEU A 625 1.26 20.05 -23.30
N ALA A 626 0.83 19.71 -24.52
CA ALA A 626 0.21 18.42 -24.83
C ALA A 626 1.19 17.25 -24.70
N LEU A 627 2.49 17.55 -24.82
CA LEU A 627 3.60 16.63 -24.65
C LEU A 627 4.00 16.44 -23.18
N ASP A 628 3.48 17.27 -22.26
CA ASP A 628 3.77 17.14 -20.84
C ASP A 628 2.96 16.00 -20.22
N ALA A 629 3.67 15.00 -19.68
CA ALA A 629 3.08 13.84 -19.05
C ALA A 629 2.19 14.21 -17.84
N ALA A 630 2.47 15.33 -17.16
CA ALA A 630 1.65 15.81 -16.05
C ALA A 630 0.24 16.21 -16.48
N ASN A 631 0.07 16.72 -17.70
CA ASN A 631 -1.22 17.17 -18.21
C ASN A 631 -2.09 16.02 -18.77
N GLN A 632 -1.46 14.92 -19.19
CA GLN A 632 -2.19 13.70 -19.59
C GLN A 632 -2.83 12.97 -18.41
N ILE A 633 -2.34 13.18 -17.18
CA ILE A 633 -2.92 12.55 -15.98
C ILE A 633 -4.31 13.13 -15.66
N GLY A 634 -4.57 14.40 -16.02
CA GLY A 634 -5.88 15.05 -15.87
C GLY A 634 -6.86 14.79 -17.03
N SER A 635 -6.36 14.54 -18.26
CA SER A 635 -7.21 14.31 -19.43
C SER A 635 -7.72 12.86 -19.56
N ILE A 636 -7.06 11.88 -18.94
CA ILE A 636 -7.54 10.48 -18.93
C ILE A 636 -8.83 10.32 -18.09
N THR A 637 -9.20 11.33 -17.29
CA THR A 637 -10.38 11.32 -16.40
C THR A 637 -11.56 12.18 -16.85
N SER A 638 -11.49 12.91 -17.96
CA SER A 638 -12.64 13.66 -18.50
C SER A 638 -13.17 13.00 -19.78
N PRO A 639 -14.49 12.78 -19.93
CA PRO A 639 -15.05 12.31 -21.19
C PRO A 639 -14.85 13.40 -22.25
N PRO A 640 -14.73 13.05 -23.55
CA PRO A 640 -14.94 14.05 -24.58
C PRO A 640 -16.35 14.59 -24.41
N ILE A 641 -16.46 15.91 -24.22
CA ILE A 641 -17.74 16.61 -24.32
C ILE A 641 -18.20 16.38 -25.75
N SER A 642 -19.22 15.54 -25.93
CA SER A 642 -19.87 15.35 -27.22
C SER A 642 -20.59 16.64 -27.61
N SER A 643 -20.15 17.27 -28.69
CA SER A 643 -20.98 18.15 -29.53
C SER A 643 -21.95 17.32 -30.34
#